data_AF-A0A812Q9W5-F1
#
_entry.id   AF-A0A812Q9W5-F1
#
_cell.length_a   1.000
_cell.length_b   1.000
_cell.length_c   1.000
_cell.angle_alpha   90.00
_cell.angle_beta   90.00
_cell.angle_gamma   90.00
#
_symmetry.space_group_name_H-M   'P 1'
#
loop_
_entity.id
_entity.type
_entity.pdbx_description
1 polymer ?
#
loop_
_entity_poly.entity_id
_entity_poly.type
_entity_poly.pdbx_seq_one_letter_code
_entity_poly.pdbx_strand_id
1 'polypeptide(L)'
;MPVPAATAEPVSLSVNETVEDRKDRVCVIGAGTSGLAMVKNLREAGVKVDCLEREADLGGNWNIALPCSRVMASTHLISSKKQTEYLDHPMPEDWPEFPSQRLVLDYLRSYADRFGLRENIEFGAGVRRVTRSEGASSSPDGWLVELESGQRRRYGRLVIANGHNWDHAFPAWSGRVDASAPFEGVELHSGEYKSPNAIAGKRVLVVGGGNSGCDIAVECSQQAAATRLSLRRGYHFLPKFYRGLPIDAVGEKLLRWRLPLGLRRLLARAIIYLVQGPRHGTGLPRPDHKLFETHPTINSQLIYQLRHGDLEVRPDVERLTSSGVRYVDGNEEAFDAIVYATGYRLSFPFIDNADLNWRDGRPRLHLNLFHPECDDLFVLGMIQPDSGQWGLVDRQARLVTQFLLASEAGAPAAKSFRQQKRAADSLTVSGGGCGERFGNERRAGSVSARSEVGARFTPGAVGVFGDAGYAVPNWSNDVGSLNPQILDWVELVGRNLFHVMHHEDVDLRIPPSINTCKRVHKLYVRAASILAGRAVSPGEDNMEAFHSRPAGEVFRVYPVPFFKVRNPFMRRWAGMVLVSLAEAMQHTENRKEMEISTAFAGQVGQYLRRVYTNMAIELFGKTREAAQAPGFLLSDADLAAYDPSKFFTSTEMVDTVPRLDRVFTEDRLELLAEGIPVTELPADIGPWPTNLASFYGATRSDATMGATVGAGATNNAAVGPIIPPAPGP
;
A
#
# COMPACT_ATOMS: atom_id res chain seq x y z
N MET A 1 -53.87 25.38 -49.37
CA MET A 1 -52.93 26.53 -49.33
C MET A 1 -51.69 26.09 -48.57
N PRO A 2 -50.51 26.05 -49.20
CA PRO A 2 -49.27 25.73 -48.51
C PRO A 2 -48.73 26.98 -47.79
N VAL A 3 -48.38 26.80 -46.52
CA VAL A 3 -47.76 27.81 -45.64
C VAL A 3 -46.25 27.84 -45.93
N PRO A 4 -45.58 29.01 -45.94
CA PRO A 4 -44.28 29.18 -46.60
C PRO A 4 -43.10 28.71 -45.77
N ALA A 5 -42.02 28.36 -46.48
CA ALA A 5 -40.73 27.96 -45.94
C ALA A 5 -40.09 29.09 -45.12
N ALA A 6 -39.77 28.80 -43.86
CA ALA A 6 -38.91 29.63 -43.03
C ALA A 6 -37.44 29.30 -43.36
N THR A 7 -36.76 30.25 -43.99
CA THR A 7 -35.31 30.29 -44.13
C THR A 7 -34.68 30.40 -42.74
N ALA A 8 -34.06 29.33 -42.27
CA ALA A 8 -33.17 29.39 -41.11
C ALA A 8 -31.92 30.17 -41.53
N GLU A 9 -31.78 31.40 -41.00
CA GLU A 9 -30.50 32.11 -41.04
C GLU A 9 -29.43 31.25 -40.33
N PRO A 10 -28.21 31.15 -40.88
CA PRO A 10 -27.13 30.50 -40.17
C PRO A 10 -26.79 31.36 -38.96
N VAL A 11 -27.17 30.89 -37.77
CA VAL A 11 -26.62 31.42 -36.52
C VAL A 11 -25.13 31.13 -36.55
N SER A 12 -24.34 32.11 -36.96
CA SER A 12 -22.90 32.11 -36.79
C SER A 12 -22.64 32.13 -35.28
N LEU A 13 -22.47 30.94 -34.69
CA LEU A 13 -21.86 30.80 -33.38
C LEU A 13 -20.46 31.38 -33.51
N SER A 14 -20.30 32.64 -33.10
CA SER A 14 -19.00 33.20 -32.76
C SER A 14 -18.46 32.37 -31.61
N VAL A 15 -17.71 31.31 -31.93
CA VAL A 15 -16.90 30.60 -30.96
C VAL A 15 -15.89 31.62 -30.45
N ASN A 16 -16.17 32.21 -29.30
CA ASN A 16 -15.21 33.09 -28.65
C ASN A 16 -13.91 32.29 -28.50
N GLU A 17 -12.86 32.75 -29.17
CA GLU A 17 -11.48 32.25 -29.10
C GLU A 17 -10.84 32.47 -27.71
N THR A 18 -11.65 32.69 -26.67
CA THR A 18 -11.19 32.94 -25.31
C THR A 18 -10.80 31.62 -24.66
N VAL A 19 -9.50 31.43 -24.47
CA VAL A 19 -8.96 30.35 -23.62
C VAL A 19 -9.28 30.66 -22.17
N GLU A 20 -9.98 29.74 -21.51
CA GLU A 20 -10.26 29.86 -20.08
C GLU A 20 -9.02 29.46 -19.27
N ASP A 21 -8.48 30.37 -18.45
CA ASP A 21 -7.29 30.09 -17.64
C ASP A 21 -7.68 29.42 -16.32
N ARG A 22 -7.19 28.18 -16.13
CA ARG A 22 -7.39 27.33 -14.95
C ARG A 22 -6.06 26.78 -14.44
N LYS A 23 -4.97 27.55 -14.56
CA LYS A 23 -3.63 27.13 -14.14
C LYS A 23 -3.50 26.76 -12.66
N ASP A 24 -4.35 27.31 -11.81
CA ASP A 24 -4.41 26.99 -10.38
C ASP A 24 -5.02 25.61 -10.10
N ARG A 25 -5.44 24.88 -11.15
CA ARG A 25 -6.05 23.55 -11.06
C ARG A 25 -5.23 22.47 -11.76
N VAL A 26 -5.37 21.25 -11.26
CA VAL A 26 -4.91 20.04 -11.94
C VAL A 26 -6.03 19.50 -12.82
N CYS A 27 -5.76 19.26 -14.11
CA CYS A 27 -6.70 18.58 -15.00
C CYS A 27 -6.48 17.07 -14.93
N VAL A 28 -7.54 16.31 -14.61
CA VAL A 28 -7.56 14.84 -14.63
C VAL A 28 -8.43 14.37 -15.79
N ILE A 29 -7.87 13.62 -16.75
CA ILE A 29 -8.63 13.12 -17.91
C ILE A 29 -9.17 11.72 -17.61
N GLY A 30 -10.49 11.59 -17.49
CA GLY A 30 -11.23 10.35 -17.26
C GLY A 30 -11.60 10.12 -15.79
N ALA A 31 -12.85 9.72 -15.54
CA ALA A 31 -13.45 9.37 -14.24
C ALA A 31 -13.66 7.85 -14.08
N GLY A 32 -12.74 7.06 -14.66
CA GLY A 32 -12.60 5.64 -14.37
C GLY A 32 -11.92 5.38 -13.02
N THR A 33 -11.54 4.13 -12.76
CA THR A 33 -10.92 3.71 -11.50
C THR A 33 -9.66 4.52 -11.14
N SER A 34 -8.85 4.89 -12.13
CA SER A 34 -7.67 5.73 -11.90
C SER A 34 -8.04 7.19 -11.63
N GLY A 35 -8.96 7.75 -12.40
CA GLY A 35 -9.41 9.13 -12.24
C GLY A 35 -9.99 9.40 -10.86
N LEU A 36 -10.90 8.53 -10.40
CA LEU A 36 -11.50 8.65 -9.07
C LEU A 36 -10.46 8.66 -7.95
N ALA A 37 -9.44 7.79 -8.03
CA ALA A 37 -8.34 7.79 -7.06
C ALA A 37 -7.54 9.11 -7.10
N MET A 38 -7.27 9.65 -8.29
CA MET A 38 -6.55 10.91 -8.42
C MET A 38 -7.32 12.09 -7.85
N VAL A 39 -8.60 12.24 -8.23
CA VAL A 39 -9.47 13.32 -7.78
C VAL A 39 -9.59 13.30 -6.26
N LYS A 40 -9.81 12.11 -5.68
CA LYS A 40 -9.88 11.93 -4.23
C LYS A 40 -8.60 12.42 -3.53
N ASN A 41 -7.43 11.97 -3.99
CA ASN A 41 -6.17 12.32 -3.33
C ASN A 41 -5.82 13.81 -3.48
N LEU A 42 -6.10 14.43 -4.64
CA LEU A 42 -5.91 15.87 -4.83
C LEU A 42 -6.84 16.69 -3.92
N ARG A 43 -8.12 16.30 -3.85
CA ARG A 43 -9.12 16.98 -3.02
C ARG A 43 -8.76 16.92 -1.54
N GLU A 44 -8.41 15.74 -1.02
CA GLU A 44 -7.99 15.58 0.38
C GLU A 44 -6.74 16.40 0.73
N ALA A 45 -5.87 16.64 -0.26
CA ALA A 45 -4.69 17.50 -0.12
C ALA A 45 -4.99 19.00 -0.28
N GLY A 46 -6.25 19.39 -0.52
CA GLY A 46 -6.64 20.78 -0.77
C GLY A 46 -6.20 21.32 -2.13
N VAL A 47 -5.79 20.46 -3.06
CA VAL A 47 -5.40 20.86 -4.42
C VAL A 47 -6.66 20.96 -5.28
N LYS A 48 -6.86 22.11 -5.94
CA LYS A 48 -7.98 22.31 -6.85
C LYS A 48 -7.85 21.39 -8.06
N VAL A 49 -8.92 20.70 -8.40
CA VAL A 49 -8.95 19.68 -9.45
C VAL A 49 -10.21 19.81 -10.29
N ASP A 50 -10.02 19.68 -11.60
CA ASP A 50 -11.09 19.44 -12.56
C ASP A 50 -10.86 18.06 -13.17
N CYS A 51 -11.88 17.21 -13.16
CA CYS A 51 -11.88 15.93 -13.84
C CYS A 51 -12.80 15.99 -15.05
N LEU A 52 -12.25 15.73 -16.23
CA LEU A 52 -12.98 15.76 -17.49
C LEU A 52 -13.32 14.33 -17.88
N GLU A 53 -14.62 13.99 -17.87
CA GLU A 53 -15.13 12.68 -18.26
C GLU A 53 -15.97 12.83 -19.53
N ARG A 54 -15.61 12.05 -20.56
CA ARG A 54 -16.30 12.08 -21.85
C ARG A 54 -17.73 11.56 -21.73
N GLU A 55 -17.93 10.54 -20.92
CA GLU A 55 -19.22 9.87 -20.78
C GLU A 55 -20.13 10.59 -19.77
N ALA A 56 -21.39 10.16 -19.69
CA ALA A 56 -22.41 10.78 -18.84
C ALA A 56 -22.36 10.34 -17.35
N ASP A 57 -21.51 9.37 -16.99
CA ASP A 57 -21.38 8.83 -15.65
C ASP A 57 -19.96 8.30 -15.40
N LEU A 58 -19.62 8.02 -14.15
CA LEU A 58 -18.33 7.49 -13.73
C LEU A 58 -18.22 5.97 -13.93
N GLY A 59 -17.02 5.45 -13.65
CA GLY A 59 -16.73 4.02 -13.58
C GLY A 59 -16.00 3.48 -14.81
N GLY A 60 -16.00 4.23 -15.91
CA GLY A 60 -15.25 3.91 -17.13
C GLY A 60 -15.55 2.48 -17.61
N ASN A 61 -14.51 1.65 -17.74
CA ASN A 61 -14.64 0.28 -18.24
C ASN A 61 -15.70 -0.55 -17.48
N TRP A 62 -15.88 -0.29 -16.18
CA TRP A 62 -16.79 -1.04 -15.31
C TRP A 62 -18.24 -0.57 -15.36
N ASN A 63 -18.57 0.48 -16.12
CA ASN A 63 -19.95 0.89 -16.32
C ASN A 63 -20.44 0.41 -17.69
N ILE A 64 -21.02 -0.80 -17.74
CA ILE A 64 -21.39 -1.47 -18.99
C ILE A 64 -22.41 -0.69 -19.85
N ALA A 65 -23.15 0.24 -19.25
CA ALA A 65 -24.10 1.10 -19.96
C ALA A 65 -23.40 2.20 -20.77
N LEU A 66 -22.13 2.50 -20.51
CA LEU A 66 -21.39 3.54 -21.21
C LEU A 66 -20.71 3.01 -22.49
N PRO A 67 -20.70 3.79 -23.58
CA PRO A 67 -20.00 3.45 -24.83
C PRO A 67 -18.51 3.10 -24.68
N CYS A 68 -17.83 3.68 -23.68
CA CYS A 68 -16.42 3.42 -23.40
C CYS A 68 -16.15 2.02 -22.82
N SER A 69 -17.17 1.36 -22.29
CA SER A 69 -17.00 0.08 -21.61
C SER A 69 -16.60 -1.03 -22.58
N ARG A 70 -15.66 -1.87 -22.14
CA ARG A 70 -15.15 -3.06 -22.84
C ARG A 70 -15.34 -4.35 -22.02
N VAL A 71 -15.99 -4.28 -20.87
CA VAL A 71 -16.40 -5.48 -20.12
C VAL A 71 -17.71 -6.04 -20.66
N MET A 72 -17.96 -7.32 -20.36
CA MET A 72 -19.20 -8.04 -20.68
C MET A 72 -20.03 -8.26 -19.41
N ALA A 73 -21.33 -8.55 -19.57
CA ALA A 73 -22.26 -8.62 -18.44
C ALA A 73 -21.89 -9.69 -17.40
N SER A 74 -21.25 -10.79 -17.83
CA SER A 74 -20.79 -11.89 -16.98
C SER A 74 -19.41 -11.66 -16.35
N THR A 75 -18.77 -10.51 -16.59
CA THR A 75 -17.44 -10.22 -16.05
C THR A 75 -17.45 -10.20 -14.53
N HIS A 76 -16.51 -10.93 -13.94
CA HIS A 76 -16.17 -10.87 -12.52
C HIS A 76 -14.72 -10.45 -12.37
N LEU A 77 -14.36 -9.91 -11.20
CA LEU A 77 -12.96 -9.70 -10.88
C LEU A 77 -12.16 -11.02 -11.03
N ILE A 78 -10.93 -10.90 -11.51
CA ILE A 78 -9.97 -12.01 -11.58
C ILE A 78 -9.03 -12.02 -10.37
N SER A 79 -8.94 -10.90 -9.65
CA SER A 79 -8.34 -10.74 -8.33
C SER A 79 -9.44 -10.64 -7.28
N SER A 80 -9.16 -11.12 -6.07
CA SER A 80 -10.11 -11.08 -4.96
C SER A 80 -10.44 -9.64 -4.54
N LYS A 81 -11.58 -9.45 -3.88
CA LYS A 81 -12.05 -8.16 -3.39
C LYS A 81 -10.99 -7.43 -2.55
N LYS A 82 -10.33 -8.14 -1.64
CA LYS A 82 -9.30 -7.59 -0.73
C LYS A 82 -8.02 -7.17 -1.45
N GLN A 83 -7.69 -7.81 -2.57
CA GLN A 83 -6.54 -7.40 -3.39
C GLN A 83 -6.88 -6.25 -4.33
N THR A 84 -8.16 -5.99 -4.57
CA THR A 84 -8.62 -5.04 -5.60
C THR A 84 -9.11 -3.73 -5.01
N GLU A 85 -9.73 -3.73 -3.83
CA GLU A 85 -10.27 -2.55 -3.17
C GLU A 85 -9.26 -1.39 -3.01
N TYR A 86 -9.76 -0.16 -3.01
CA TYR A 86 -9.01 1.03 -2.61
C TYR A 86 -8.60 0.95 -1.14
N LEU A 87 -7.46 1.57 -0.79
CA LEU A 87 -6.81 1.42 0.52
C LEU A 87 -7.65 1.95 1.70
N ASP A 88 -8.53 2.91 1.46
CA ASP A 88 -9.37 3.59 2.46
C ASP A 88 -10.87 3.37 2.25
N HIS A 89 -11.22 2.51 1.31
CA HIS A 89 -12.59 2.12 1.02
C HIS A 89 -12.66 0.61 0.80
N PRO A 90 -12.69 -0.21 1.86
CA PRO A 90 -12.79 -1.64 1.69
C PRO A 90 -14.13 -2.02 1.01
N MET A 91 -14.12 -3.06 0.19
CA MET A 91 -15.34 -3.69 -0.28
C MET A 91 -16.06 -4.37 0.91
N PRO A 92 -17.40 -4.40 0.93
CA PRO A 92 -18.16 -5.02 2.02
C PRO A 92 -17.77 -6.49 2.30
N GLU A 93 -17.83 -6.91 3.57
CA GLU A 93 -17.41 -8.25 3.99
C GLU A 93 -18.35 -9.36 3.52
N ASP A 94 -19.64 -9.06 3.38
CA ASP A 94 -20.68 -9.96 2.89
C ASP A 94 -20.66 -10.18 1.37
N TRP A 95 -19.89 -9.37 0.62
CA TRP A 95 -19.73 -9.56 -0.82
C TRP A 95 -18.91 -10.82 -1.17
N PRO A 96 -19.17 -11.44 -2.34
CA PRO A 96 -18.40 -12.60 -2.80
C PRO A 96 -16.90 -12.26 -2.98
N GLU A 97 -16.01 -13.27 -2.91
CA GLU A 97 -14.56 -13.01 -3.02
C GLU A 97 -14.16 -12.40 -4.37
N PHE A 98 -14.87 -12.72 -5.44
CA PHE A 98 -14.67 -12.15 -6.78
C PHE A 98 -15.97 -11.46 -7.24
N PRO A 99 -16.21 -10.19 -6.84
CA PRO A 99 -17.42 -9.46 -7.21
C PRO A 99 -17.65 -9.37 -8.71
N SER A 100 -18.93 -9.36 -9.10
CA SER A 100 -19.37 -9.13 -10.47
C SER A 100 -19.15 -7.67 -10.89
N GLN A 101 -19.18 -7.41 -12.20
CA GLN A 101 -19.12 -6.06 -12.76
C GLN A 101 -20.15 -5.11 -12.13
N ARG A 102 -21.37 -5.61 -11.83
CA ARG A 102 -22.42 -4.81 -11.19
C ARG A 102 -22.03 -4.34 -9.79
N LEU A 103 -21.58 -5.26 -8.94
CA LEU A 103 -21.10 -4.94 -7.59
C LEU A 103 -19.89 -3.99 -7.65
N VAL A 104 -18.98 -4.21 -8.60
CA VAL A 104 -17.85 -3.30 -8.82
C VAL A 104 -18.33 -1.89 -9.16
N LEU A 105 -19.32 -1.72 -10.05
CA LEU A 105 -19.85 -0.40 -10.37
C LEU A 105 -20.48 0.28 -9.13
N ASP A 106 -21.25 -0.47 -8.35
CA ASP A 106 -21.85 0.03 -7.11
C ASP A 106 -20.77 0.48 -6.11
N TYR A 107 -19.66 -0.26 -6.02
CA TYR A 107 -18.50 0.11 -5.22
C TYR A 107 -17.81 1.39 -5.70
N LEU A 108 -17.64 1.58 -7.01
CA LEU A 108 -17.05 2.81 -7.56
C LEU A 108 -17.95 4.03 -7.32
N ARG A 109 -19.27 3.84 -7.41
CA ARG A 109 -20.25 4.87 -7.07
C ARG A 109 -20.20 5.20 -5.58
N SER A 110 -20.18 4.20 -4.71
CA SER A 110 -20.08 4.41 -3.25
C SER A 110 -18.76 5.07 -2.85
N TYR A 111 -17.66 4.76 -3.54
CA TYR A 111 -16.39 5.47 -3.37
C TYR A 111 -16.54 6.95 -3.71
N ALA A 112 -17.09 7.25 -4.89
CA ALA A 112 -17.30 8.63 -5.32
C ALA A 112 -18.28 9.40 -4.41
N ASP A 113 -19.33 8.75 -3.89
CA ASP A 113 -20.28 9.37 -2.97
C ASP A 113 -19.65 9.65 -1.61
N ARG A 114 -18.93 8.67 -1.04
CA ARG A 114 -18.28 8.79 0.27
C ARG A 114 -17.28 9.94 0.32
N PHE A 115 -16.53 10.16 -0.76
CA PHE A 115 -15.54 11.23 -0.85
C PHE A 115 -16.04 12.47 -1.60
N GLY A 116 -17.34 12.52 -1.95
CA GLY A 116 -18.00 13.64 -2.62
C GLY A 116 -17.48 13.96 -4.03
N LEU A 117 -16.80 13.03 -4.71
CA LEU A 117 -15.94 13.32 -5.88
C LEU A 117 -16.68 13.89 -7.09
N ARG A 118 -18.00 13.67 -7.18
CA ARG A 118 -18.83 14.10 -8.32
C ARG A 118 -18.80 15.60 -8.57
N GLU A 119 -18.61 16.42 -7.54
CA GLU A 119 -18.52 17.88 -7.69
C GLU A 119 -17.29 18.35 -8.47
N ASN A 120 -16.26 17.51 -8.57
CA ASN A 120 -15.04 17.79 -9.31
C ASN A 120 -15.05 17.19 -10.72
N ILE A 121 -16.10 16.43 -11.09
CA ILE A 121 -16.19 15.72 -12.36
C ILE A 121 -17.18 16.45 -13.28
N GLU A 122 -16.69 16.85 -14.43
CA GLU A 122 -17.49 17.36 -15.53
C GLU A 122 -17.76 16.23 -16.52
N PHE A 123 -19.00 15.74 -16.52
CA PHE A 123 -19.47 14.71 -17.44
C PHE A 123 -19.82 15.29 -18.81
N GLY A 124 -19.72 14.48 -19.86
CA GLY A 124 -19.90 14.95 -21.23
C GLY A 124 -18.76 15.85 -21.74
N ALA A 125 -17.66 15.97 -21.00
CA ALA A 125 -16.51 16.80 -21.34
C ALA A 125 -15.39 15.95 -21.95
N GLY A 126 -15.62 15.48 -23.19
CA GLY A 126 -14.61 14.74 -23.94
C GLY A 126 -13.41 15.60 -24.27
N VAL A 127 -12.19 15.11 -23.99
CA VAL A 127 -10.95 15.78 -24.37
C VAL A 127 -10.58 15.39 -25.80
N ARG A 128 -10.58 16.38 -26.69
CA ARG A 128 -10.25 16.21 -28.11
C ARG A 128 -8.75 16.29 -28.36
N ARG A 129 -8.09 17.26 -27.73
CA ARG A 129 -6.66 17.54 -27.97
C ARG A 129 -6.03 18.23 -26.77
N VAL A 130 -4.76 17.93 -26.53
CA VAL A 130 -3.90 18.49 -25.51
C VAL A 130 -2.60 18.89 -26.19
N THR A 131 -2.19 20.14 -26.00
CA THR A 131 -0.87 20.62 -26.45
C THR A 131 -0.21 21.44 -25.36
N ARG A 132 1.11 21.57 -25.41
CA ARG A 132 1.83 22.57 -24.62
C ARG A 132 1.24 23.96 -24.88
N SER A 133 1.01 24.72 -23.81
CA SER A 133 0.63 26.13 -23.96
C SER A 133 1.89 26.94 -24.24
N GLU A 134 1.90 27.67 -25.35
CA GLU A 134 2.93 28.69 -25.60
C GLU A 134 2.71 29.86 -24.63
N GLY A 135 3.74 30.15 -23.82
CA GLY A 135 3.74 31.30 -22.91
C GLY A 135 4.27 32.56 -23.60
N ALA A 136 4.14 33.71 -22.93
CA ALA A 136 4.77 34.96 -23.38
C ALA A 136 6.32 34.94 -23.29
N SER A 137 6.92 33.87 -22.77
CA SER A 137 8.35 33.61 -22.77
C SER A 137 8.65 32.28 -23.46
N SER A 138 9.91 32.06 -23.84
CA SER A 138 10.42 30.87 -24.55
C SER A 138 10.42 29.58 -23.71
N SER A 139 9.50 29.42 -22.75
CA SER A 139 9.29 28.21 -21.95
C SER A 139 7.79 27.87 -21.87
N PRO A 140 7.40 26.59 -21.97
CA PRO A 140 5.99 26.18 -21.95
C PRO A 140 5.28 26.63 -20.67
N ASP A 141 4.05 27.12 -20.81
CA ASP A 141 3.24 27.72 -19.74
C ASP A 141 2.03 26.82 -19.39
N GLY A 142 2.33 25.54 -19.16
CA GLY A 142 1.36 24.48 -18.89
C GLY A 142 0.79 23.82 -20.14
N TRP A 143 -0.49 23.44 -20.06
CA TRP A 143 -1.19 22.60 -21.03
C TRP A 143 -2.47 23.27 -21.52
N LEU A 144 -2.65 23.35 -22.83
CA LEU A 144 -3.90 23.74 -23.46
C LEU A 144 -4.72 22.48 -23.74
N VAL A 145 -5.86 22.35 -23.06
CA VAL A 145 -6.82 21.25 -23.22
C VAL A 145 -8.01 21.76 -24.02
N GLU A 146 -8.27 21.09 -25.13
CA GLU A 146 -9.39 21.39 -26.03
C GLU A 146 -10.42 20.27 -25.93
N LEU A 147 -11.66 20.67 -25.60
CA LEU A 147 -12.78 19.75 -25.46
C LEU A 147 -13.44 19.48 -26.82
N GLU A 148 -14.20 18.40 -26.91
CA GLU A 148 -15.03 18.05 -28.07
C GLU A 148 -16.10 19.11 -28.36
N SER A 149 -16.53 19.87 -27.34
CA SER A 149 -17.43 21.02 -27.48
C SER A 149 -16.77 22.24 -28.17
N GLY A 150 -15.45 22.22 -28.37
CA GLY A 150 -14.67 23.34 -28.89
C GLY A 150 -14.14 24.29 -27.82
N GLN A 151 -14.56 24.15 -26.56
CA GLN A 151 -14.03 24.96 -25.45
C GLN A 151 -12.54 24.65 -25.23
N ARG A 152 -11.75 25.71 -24.96
CA ARG A 152 -10.32 25.61 -24.68
C ARG A 152 -10.02 26.08 -23.26
N ARG A 153 -9.30 25.27 -22.50
CA ARG A 153 -8.93 25.54 -21.11
C ARG A 153 -7.43 25.36 -20.92
N ARG A 154 -6.79 26.27 -20.19
CA ARG A 154 -5.37 26.21 -19.87
C ARG A 154 -5.17 25.69 -18.45
N TYR A 155 -4.34 24.68 -18.28
CA TYR A 155 -4.05 24.05 -17.00
C TYR A 155 -2.55 24.05 -16.72
N GLY A 156 -2.16 24.22 -15.46
CA GLY A 156 -0.74 24.19 -15.07
C GLY A 156 -0.19 22.76 -15.04
N ARG A 157 -1.06 21.77 -14.81
CA ARG A 157 -0.70 20.38 -14.58
C ARG A 157 -1.76 19.44 -15.16
N LEU A 158 -1.32 18.31 -15.70
CA LEU A 158 -2.15 17.32 -16.36
C LEU A 158 -1.92 15.91 -15.80
N VAL A 159 -3.00 15.20 -15.49
CA VAL A 159 -2.99 13.78 -15.16
C VAL A 159 -3.86 13.03 -16.17
N ILE A 160 -3.24 12.09 -16.88
CA ILE A 160 -3.92 11.23 -17.85
C ILE A 160 -4.40 9.96 -17.13
N ALA A 161 -5.71 9.74 -17.08
CA ALA A 161 -6.35 8.60 -16.44
C ALA A 161 -7.40 7.91 -17.34
N ASN A 162 -7.23 8.01 -18.67
CA ASN A 162 -8.14 7.46 -19.69
C ASN A 162 -8.12 5.92 -19.81
N GLY A 163 -7.15 5.26 -19.17
CA GLY A 163 -6.98 3.80 -19.21
C GLY A 163 -6.32 3.29 -20.50
N HIS A 164 -6.01 1.99 -20.52
CA HIS A 164 -5.24 1.34 -21.59
C HIS A 164 -5.92 0.11 -22.20
N ASN A 165 -7.16 -0.21 -21.79
CA ASN A 165 -7.93 -1.36 -22.28
C ASN A 165 -9.16 -0.88 -23.06
N TRP A 166 -8.96 -0.11 -24.13
CA TRP A 166 -10.07 0.49 -24.90
C TRP A 166 -9.88 0.49 -26.42
N ASP A 167 -8.65 0.65 -26.92
CA ASP A 167 -8.32 0.67 -28.35
C ASP A 167 -8.08 -0.77 -28.84
N HIS A 168 -8.93 -1.26 -29.75
CA HIS A 168 -8.96 -2.68 -30.12
C HIS A 168 -7.72 -3.09 -30.92
N ALA A 169 -7.09 -4.20 -30.54
CA ALA A 169 -6.00 -4.79 -31.31
C ALA A 169 -6.53 -5.94 -32.17
N PHE A 170 -6.62 -5.74 -33.48
CA PHE A 170 -7.00 -6.79 -34.42
C PHE A 170 -5.76 -7.46 -35.07
N PRO A 171 -5.80 -8.78 -35.34
CA PRO A 171 -4.78 -9.44 -36.16
C PRO A 171 -4.71 -8.87 -37.57
N ALA A 172 -3.53 -8.89 -38.18
CA ALA A 172 -3.31 -8.39 -39.54
C ALA A 172 -4.18 -9.12 -40.58
N TRP A 173 -4.47 -10.40 -40.36
CA TRP A 173 -5.30 -11.23 -41.24
C TRP A 173 -6.81 -11.08 -41.02
N SER A 174 -7.25 -10.31 -40.02
CA SER A 174 -8.68 -10.12 -39.76
C SER A 174 -9.35 -9.28 -40.85
N GLY A 175 -10.65 -9.47 -41.08
CA GLY A 175 -11.41 -8.73 -42.10
C GLY A 175 -11.54 -7.24 -41.74
N ARG A 176 -11.30 -6.91 -40.46
CA ARG A 176 -11.23 -5.54 -39.93
C ARG A 176 -9.93 -4.81 -40.31
N VAL A 177 -8.90 -5.52 -40.78
CA VAL A 177 -7.61 -4.96 -41.19
C VAL A 177 -7.34 -5.23 -42.67
N ASP A 178 -7.55 -6.46 -43.13
CA ASP A 178 -7.39 -6.88 -44.52
C ASP A 178 -8.75 -7.15 -45.18
N ALA A 179 -9.18 -6.21 -46.03
CA ALA A 179 -10.46 -6.30 -46.73
C ALA A 179 -10.42 -7.19 -48.00
N SER A 180 -9.27 -7.78 -48.34
CA SER A 180 -9.10 -8.57 -49.56
C SER A 180 -9.78 -9.95 -49.50
N ALA A 181 -10.06 -10.45 -48.29
CA ALA A 181 -10.76 -11.71 -48.05
C ALA A 181 -11.84 -11.53 -46.97
N PRO A 182 -13.00 -10.92 -47.30
CA PRO A 182 -14.04 -10.67 -46.33
C PRO A 182 -14.65 -11.97 -45.81
N PHE A 183 -14.79 -12.08 -44.49
CA PHE A 183 -15.56 -13.14 -43.85
C PHE A 183 -17.05 -12.78 -43.86
N GLU A 184 -17.91 -13.71 -44.28
CA GLU A 184 -19.35 -13.48 -44.40
C GLU A 184 -20.08 -13.48 -43.05
N GLY A 185 -19.45 -14.06 -42.02
CA GLY A 185 -20.00 -14.15 -40.67
C GLY A 185 -19.76 -12.90 -39.82
N VAL A 186 -20.02 -13.04 -38.51
CA VAL A 186 -19.91 -11.93 -37.57
C VAL A 186 -18.50 -11.83 -36.97
N GLU A 187 -17.82 -10.71 -37.16
CA GLU A 187 -16.55 -10.40 -36.49
C GLU A 187 -16.76 -9.47 -35.29
N LEU A 188 -16.30 -9.88 -34.10
CA LEU A 188 -16.36 -9.09 -32.87
C LEU A 188 -14.99 -9.01 -32.21
N HIS A 189 -14.60 -7.86 -31.69
CA HIS A 189 -13.56 -7.79 -30.68
C HIS A 189 -14.12 -8.16 -29.30
N SER A 190 -13.29 -8.68 -28.40
CA SER A 190 -13.71 -9.01 -27.02
C SER A 190 -14.32 -7.82 -26.28
N GLY A 191 -13.92 -6.58 -26.60
CA GLY A 191 -14.50 -5.35 -26.05
C GLY A 191 -15.89 -4.98 -26.61
N GLU A 192 -16.28 -5.54 -27.76
CA GLU A 192 -17.60 -5.38 -28.39
C GLU A 192 -18.58 -6.47 -27.91
N TYR A 193 -18.06 -7.59 -27.42
CA TYR A 193 -18.86 -8.68 -26.87
C TYR A 193 -19.47 -8.28 -25.52
N LYS A 194 -20.81 -8.25 -25.43
CA LYS A 194 -21.54 -7.85 -24.20
C LYS A 194 -22.32 -8.95 -23.52
N SER A 195 -22.82 -9.91 -24.30
CA SER A 195 -23.67 -10.99 -23.80
C SER A 195 -23.65 -12.18 -24.76
N PRO A 196 -23.97 -13.40 -24.27
CA PRO A 196 -23.98 -14.61 -25.10
C PRO A 196 -25.04 -14.60 -26.19
N ASN A 197 -26.06 -13.72 -26.10
CA ASN A 197 -27.08 -13.58 -27.13
C ASN A 197 -26.49 -13.25 -28.52
N ALA A 198 -25.32 -12.61 -28.57
CA ALA A 198 -24.63 -12.30 -29.82
C ALA A 198 -24.15 -13.56 -30.58
N ILE A 199 -23.91 -14.65 -29.85
CA ILE A 199 -23.26 -15.88 -30.34
C ILE A 199 -24.12 -17.15 -30.14
N ALA A 200 -25.31 -17.02 -29.57
CA ALA A 200 -26.19 -18.15 -29.29
C ALA A 200 -26.51 -18.95 -30.57
N GLY A 201 -26.37 -20.27 -30.50
CA GLY A 201 -26.64 -21.19 -31.62
C GLY A 201 -25.68 -21.11 -32.80
N LYS A 202 -24.62 -20.30 -32.73
CA LYS A 202 -23.61 -20.14 -33.79
C LYS A 202 -22.42 -21.08 -33.60
N ARG A 203 -21.66 -21.36 -34.66
CA ARG A 203 -20.30 -21.91 -34.57
C ARG A 203 -19.33 -20.76 -34.36
N VAL A 204 -18.63 -20.76 -33.23
CA VAL A 204 -17.85 -19.61 -32.76
C VAL A 204 -16.38 -19.97 -32.65
N LEU A 205 -15.54 -19.14 -33.25
CA LEU A 205 -14.09 -19.16 -33.04
C LEU A 205 -13.70 -18.02 -32.11
N VAL A 206 -13.08 -18.33 -30.98
CA VAL A 206 -12.45 -17.35 -30.08
C VAL A 206 -10.94 -17.36 -30.33
N VAL A 207 -10.37 -16.19 -30.61
CA VAL A 207 -8.95 -16.03 -30.95
C VAL A 207 -8.22 -15.37 -29.78
N GLY A 208 -7.33 -16.12 -29.13
CA GLY A 208 -6.49 -15.62 -28.05
C GLY A 208 -6.83 -16.18 -26.67
N GLY A 209 -5.79 -16.58 -25.92
CA GLY A 209 -5.89 -17.24 -24.62
C GLY A 209 -5.71 -16.31 -23.41
N GLY A 210 -6.05 -15.03 -23.52
CA GLY A 210 -6.08 -14.12 -22.37
C GLY A 210 -7.31 -14.35 -21.48
N ASN A 211 -7.44 -13.58 -20.39
CA ASN A 211 -8.60 -13.70 -19.48
C ASN A 211 -9.93 -13.52 -20.22
N SER A 212 -10.06 -12.46 -21.03
CA SER A 212 -11.27 -12.23 -21.83
C SER A 212 -11.56 -13.37 -22.80
N GLY A 213 -10.54 -13.89 -23.49
CA GLY A 213 -10.72 -15.00 -24.43
C GLY A 213 -11.17 -16.28 -23.76
N CYS A 214 -10.65 -16.58 -22.57
CA CYS A 214 -11.06 -17.76 -21.82
C CYS A 214 -12.46 -17.64 -21.23
N ASP A 215 -12.82 -16.47 -20.68
CA ASP A 215 -14.17 -16.25 -20.16
C ASP A 215 -15.21 -16.29 -21.28
N ILE A 216 -14.92 -15.65 -22.43
CA ILE A 216 -15.79 -15.72 -23.61
C ILE A 216 -15.87 -17.15 -24.14
N ALA A 217 -14.76 -17.88 -24.26
CA ALA A 217 -14.78 -19.26 -24.74
C ALA A 217 -15.62 -20.20 -23.84
N VAL A 218 -15.54 -20.02 -22.51
CA VAL A 218 -16.35 -20.78 -21.55
C VAL A 218 -17.83 -20.41 -21.62
N GLU A 219 -18.15 -19.14 -21.86
CA GLU A 219 -19.53 -18.71 -22.03
C GLU A 219 -20.11 -19.20 -23.37
N CYS A 220 -19.32 -19.10 -24.45
CA CYS A 220 -19.66 -19.65 -25.76
C CYS A 220 -19.88 -21.16 -25.69
N SER A 221 -19.07 -21.93 -24.96
CA SER A 221 -19.23 -23.39 -24.90
C SER A 221 -20.58 -23.84 -24.31
N GLN A 222 -21.30 -22.95 -23.63
CA GLN A 222 -22.61 -23.24 -23.03
C GLN A 222 -23.79 -22.77 -23.90
N GLN A 223 -23.56 -21.90 -24.88
CA GLN A 223 -24.61 -21.17 -25.60
C GLN A 223 -24.48 -21.27 -27.13
N ALA A 224 -23.27 -21.47 -27.65
CA ALA A 224 -22.97 -21.66 -29.05
C ALA A 224 -23.27 -23.11 -29.48
N ALA A 225 -23.48 -23.33 -30.78
CA ALA A 225 -23.63 -24.68 -31.34
C ALA A 225 -22.30 -25.44 -31.35
N ALA A 226 -21.18 -24.73 -31.50
CA ALA A 226 -19.83 -25.25 -31.37
C ALA A 226 -18.87 -24.13 -31.01
N THR A 227 -17.87 -24.40 -30.16
CA THR A 227 -16.85 -23.41 -29.79
C THR A 227 -15.44 -23.93 -30.05
N ARG A 228 -14.60 -23.08 -30.66
CA ARG A 228 -13.16 -23.29 -30.83
C ARG A 228 -12.37 -22.18 -30.17
N LEU A 229 -11.27 -22.53 -29.52
CA LEU A 229 -10.31 -21.58 -28.98
C LEU A 229 -8.99 -21.70 -29.76
N SER A 230 -8.68 -20.70 -30.58
CA SER A 230 -7.40 -20.63 -31.29
C SER A 230 -6.32 -20.02 -30.39
N LEU A 231 -5.20 -20.73 -30.26
CA LEU A 231 -4.06 -20.34 -29.44
C LEU A 231 -2.76 -20.42 -30.26
N ARG A 232 -2.11 -19.27 -30.43
CA ARG A 232 -0.75 -19.22 -31.01
C ARG A 232 0.32 -19.89 -30.14
N ARG A 233 0.13 -19.90 -28.81
CA ARG A 233 1.09 -20.46 -27.84
C ARG A 233 0.38 -21.01 -26.61
N GLY A 234 1.10 -21.80 -25.81
CA GLY A 234 0.61 -22.30 -24.53
C GLY A 234 0.60 -21.24 -23.42
N TYR A 235 -0.44 -21.29 -22.58
CA TYR A 235 -0.60 -20.43 -21.41
C TYR A 235 -0.64 -21.22 -20.09
N HIS A 236 -0.34 -20.52 -19.00
CA HIS A 236 -0.58 -21.02 -17.66
C HIS A 236 -1.95 -20.57 -17.17
N PHE A 237 -2.89 -21.53 -17.08
CA PHE A 237 -4.20 -21.34 -16.49
C PHE A 237 -4.16 -21.65 -15.00
N LEU A 238 -4.50 -20.66 -14.19
CA LEU A 238 -4.58 -20.77 -12.73
C LEU A 238 -6.06 -20.74 -12.32
N PRO A 239 -6.46 -21.57 -11.33
CA PRO A 239 -7.82 -21.55 -10.81
C PRO A 239 -8.00 -20.32 -9.92
N LYS A 240 -9.24 -19.81 -9.80
CA LYS A 240 -9.55 -18.71 -8.87
C LYS A 240 -9.39 -19.12 -7.40
N PHE A 241 -9.69 -20.39 -7.08
CA PHE A 241 -9.71 -20.91 -5.72
C PHE A 241 -8.75 -22.08 -5.53
N TYR A 242 -8.17 -22.16 -4.32
CA TYR A 242 -7.44 -23.31 -3.81
C TYR A 242 -7.86 -23.58 -2.36
N ARG A 243 -8.42 -24.77 -2.08
CA ARG A 243 -8.96 -25.14 -0.76
C ARG A 243 -9.96 -24.12 -0.19
N GLY A 244 -10.81 -23.56 -1.04
CA GLY A 244 -11.79 -22.53 -0.68
C GLY A 244 -11.22 -21.11 -0.52
N LEU A 245 -9.90 -20.91 -0.66
CA LEU A 245 -9.27 -19.60 -0.57
C LEU A 245 -8.95 -19.04 -1.96
N PRO A 246 -9.08 -17.71 -2.18
CA PRO A 246 -8.58 -17.07 -3.40
C PRO A 246 -7.08 -17.29 -3.62
N ILE A 247 -6.69 -17.65 -4.85
CA ILE A 247 -5.30 -18.01 -5.16
C ILE A 247 -4.32 -16.83 -5.03
N ASP A 248 -4.81 -15.61 -5.25
CA ASP A 248 -4.06 -14.37 -5.10
C ASP A 248 -3.76 -14.08 -3.62
N ALA A 249 -4.70 -14.35 -2.71
CA ALA A 249 -4.47 -14.28 -1.28
C ALA A 249 -3.43 -15.31 -0.80
N VAL A 250 -3.45 -16.53 -1.37
CA VAL A 250 -2.39 -17.53 -1.13
C VAL A 250 -1.05 -17.02 -1.66
N GLY A 251 -1.02 -16.51 -2.89
CA GLY A 251 0.17 -15.91 -3.51
C GLY A 251 0.75 -14.77 -2.67
N GLU A 252 -0.10 -13.90 -2.13
CA GLU A 252 0.31 -12.81 -1.24
C GLU A 252 0.91 -13.33 0.07
N LYS A 253 0.33 -14.38 0.68
CA LYS A 253 0.94 -15.02 1.87
C LYS A 253 2.33 -15.57 1.57
N LEU A 254 2.52 -16.22 0.41
CA LEU A 254 3.84 -16.72 0.00
C LEU A 254 4.84 -15.58 -0.24
N LEU A 255 4.39 -14.45 -0.78
CA LEU A 255 5.18 -13.22 -0.92
C LEU A 255 5.56 -12.64 0.45
N ARG A 256 4.61 -12.59 1.40
CA ARG A 256 4.83 -12.11 2.78
C ARG A 256 5.83 -12.98 3.53
N TRP A 257 5.81 -14.29 3.32
CA TRP A 257 6.81 -15.24 3.83
C TRP A 257 8.17 -15.16 3.11
N ARG A 258 8.32 -14.23 2.16
CA ARG A 258 9.56 -13.97 1.40
C ARG A 258 10.12 -15.21 0.70
N LEU A 259 9.24 -16.11 0.25
CA LEU A 259 9.69 -17.31 -0.44
C LEU A 259 10.43 -16.94 -1.74
N PRO A 260 11.59 -17.57 -2.02
CA PRO A 260 12.28 -17.41 -3.29
C PRO A 260 11.38 -17.75 -4.48
N LEU A 261 11.58 -17.07 -5.62
CA LEU A 261 10.75 -17.23 -6.81
C LEU A 261 10.71 -18.69 -7.32
N GLY A 262 11.83 -19.43 -7.21
CA GLY A 262 11.89 -20.84 -7.58
C GLY A 262 10.92 -21.71 -6.79
N LEU A 263 10.86 -21.51 -5.46
CA LEU A 263 9.95 -22.25 -4.60
C LEU A 263 8.49 -21.86 -4.84
N ARG A 264 8.21 -20.56 -5.05
CA ARG A 264 6.87 -20.09 -5.44
C ARG A 264 6.39 -20.73 -6.74
N ARG A 265 7.26 -20.84 -7.75
CA ARG A 265 6.95 -21.52 -9.01
C ARG A 265 6.67 -23.02 -8.80
N LEU A 266 7.45 -23.68 -7.95
CA LEU A 266 7.22 -25.09 -7.62
C LEU A 266 5.87 -25.30 -6.94
N LEU A 267 5.57 -24.51 -5.90
CA LEU A 267 4.30 -24.56 -5.19
C LEU A 267 3.11 -24.25 -6.11
N ALA A 268 3.23 -23.22 -6.97
CA ALA A 268 2.19 -22.90 -7.94
C ALA A 268 1.96 -24.04 -8.94
N ARG A 269 3.01 -24.70 -9.43
CA ARG A 269 2.88 -25.91 -10.28
C ARG A 269 2.16 -27.04 -9.54
N ALA A 270 2.52 -27.29 -8.28
CA ALA A 270 1.89 -28.31 -7.47
C ALA A 270 0.40 -28.02 -7.23
N ILE A 271 0.04 -26.78 -6.93
CA ILE A 271 -1.36 -26.34 -6.77
C ILE A 271 -2.14 -26.52 -8.08
N ILE A 272 -1.58 -26.07 -9.21
CA ILE A 272 -2.21 -26.25 -10.53
C ILE A 272 -2.44 -27.73 -10.80
N TYR A 273 -1.45 -28.59 -10.54
CA TYR A 273 -1.58 -30.03 -10.72
C TYR A 273 -2.61 -30.65 -9.78
N LEU A 274 -2.66 -30.23 -8.51
CA LEU A 274 -3.60 -30.78 -7.53
C LEU A 274 -5.05 -30.38 -7.84
N VAL A 275 -5.28 -29.16 -8.36
CA VAL A 275 -6.64 -28.67 -8.66
C VAL A 275 -7.12 -29.11 -10.04
N GLN A 276 -6.27 -29.01 -11.07
CA GLN A 276 -6.67 -29.24 -12.46
C GLN A 276 -6.20 -30.60 -12.99
N GLY A 277 -5.30 -31.29 -12.29
CA GLY A 277 -4.69 -32.53 -12.75
C GLY A 277 -3.71 -32.33 -13.91
N PRO A 278 -3.30 -33.43 -14.58
CA PRO A 278 -2.45 -33.36 -15.75
C PRO A 278 -3.17 -32.69 -16.94
N ARG A 279 -2.41 -32.03 -17.82
CA ARG A 279 -2.95 -31.36 -19.02
C ARG A 279 -3.28 -32.31 -20.18
N HIS A 280 -2.99 -33.60 -20.05
CA HIS A 280 -3.23 -34.57 -21.11
C HIS A 280 -4.71 -34.59 -21.52
N GLY A 281 -4.97 -34.72 -22.82
CA GLY A 281 -6.33 -34.77 -23.38
C GLY A 281 -7.05 -33.42 -23.51
N THR A 282 -6.43 -32.29 -23.15
CA THR A 282 -7.08 -30.95 -23.24
C THR A 282 -6.84 -30.21 -24.56
N GLY A 283 -5.97 -30.72 -25.44
CA GLY A 283 -5.57 -30.03 -26.68
C GLY A 283 -4.72 -28.78 -26.47
N LEU A 284 -4.50 -28.33 -25.23
CA LEU A 284 -3.76 -27.10 -24.95
C LEU A 284 -2.26 -27.22 -25.30
N PRO A 285 -1.69 -26.24 -26.04
CA PRO A 285 -0.26 -26.22 -26.30
C PRO A 285 0.54 -26.08 -25.01
N ARG A 286 1.75 -26.66 -24.98
CA ARG A 286 2.67 -26.50 -23.86
C ARG A 286 3.14 -25.04 -23.78
N PRO A 287 3.14 -24.41 -22.58
CA PRO A 287 3.67 -23.06 -22.43
C PRO A 287 5.16 -23.01 -22.76
N ASP A 288 5.55 -21.94 -23.45
CA ASP A 288 6.93 -21.62 -23.86
C ASP A 288 7.70 -20.82 -22.79
N HIS A 289 7.07 -20.51 -21.65
CA HIS A 289 7.60 -19.67 -20.58
C HIS A 289 7.32 -20.29 -19.20
N LYS A 290 8.02 -19.82 -18.16
CA LYS A 290 7.79 -20.29 -16.78
C LYS A 290 6.64 -19.49 -16.13
N LEU A 291 6.07 -20.06 -15.07
CA LEU A 291 5.10 -19.35 -14.22
C LEU A 291 5.68 -18.03 -13.70
N PHE A 292 4.86 -16.98 -13.74
CA PHE A 292 5.20 -15.61 -13.36
C PHE A 292 6.25 -14.92 -14.25
N GLU A 293 6.50 -15.41 -15.47
CA GLU A 293 7.27 -14.67 -16.49
C GLU A 293 6.38 -13.87 -17.44
N THR A 294 5.14 -14.32 -17.62
CA THR A 294 4.07 -13.55 -18.24
C THR A 294 2.82 -13.67 -17.38
N HIS A 295 1.89 -12.70 -17.50
CA HIS A 295 0.66 -12.70 -16.75
C HIS A 295 -0.10 -14.03 -16.95
N PRO A 296 -0.31 -14.80 -15.87
CA PRO A 296 -1.10 -16.02 -15.96
C PRO A 296 -2.56 -15.69 -16.27
N THR A 297 -3.25 -16.65 -16.89
CA THR A 297 -4.68 -16.53 -17.14
C THR A 297 -5.44 -17.17 -15.98
N ILE A 298 -6.34 -16.42 -15.36
CA ILE A 298 -7.09 -16.87 -14.19
C ILE A 298 -8.46 -17.34 -14.65
N ASN A 299 -8.66 -18.65 -14.75
CA ASN A 299 -9.95 -19.22 -15.14
C ASN A 299 -10.09 -20.64 -14.56
N SER A 300 -11.20 -20.89 -13.84
CA SER A 300 -11.48 -22.19 -13.22
C SER A 300 -12.28 -23.15 -14.11
N GLN A 301 -12.94 -22.63 -15.15
CA GLN A 301 -13.91 -23.39 -15.95
C GLN A 301 -13.37 -23.84 -17.31
N LEU A 302 -12.32 -23.19 -17.83
CA LEU A 302 -11.78 -23.50 -19.16
C LEU A 302 -11.35 -24.97 -19.27
N ILE A 303 -10.55 -25.46 -18.33
CA ILE A 303 -10.11 -26.87 -18.33
C ILE A 303 -11.29 -27.82 -18.15
N TYR A 304 -12.30 -27.42 -17.37
CA TYR A 304 -13.50 -28.21 -17.18
C TYR A 304 -14.27 -28.37 -18.51
N GLN A 305 -14.49 -27.28 -19.25
CA GLN A 305 -15.17 -27.31 -20.55
C GLN A 305 -14.38 -28.07 -21.63
N LEU A 306 -13.05 -27.89 -21.65
CA LEU A 306 -12.17 -28.66 -22.55
C LEU A 306 -12.25 -30.17 -22.32
N ARG A 307 -12.48 -30.61 -21.08
CA ARG A 307 -12.61 -32.04 -20.74
C ARG A 307 -14.01 -32.59 -20.99
N HIS A 308 -15.04 -31.75 -21.04
CA HIS A 308 -16.38 -32.15 -21.46
C HIS A 308 -16.47 -32.31 -22.98
N GLY A 309 -15.56 -31.67 -23.73
CA GLY A 309 -15.59 -31.65 -25.18
C GLY A 309 -16.44 -30.51 -25.77
N ASP A 310 -17.07 -29.71 -24.91
CA ASP A 310 -17.88 -28.54 -25.30
C ASP A 310 -17.02 -27.39 -25.87
N LEU A 311 -15.72 -27.43 -25.61
CA LEU A 311 -14.72 -26.52 -26.13
C LEU A 311 -13.54 -27.32 -26.71
N GLU A 312 -13.07 -26.93 -27.90
CA GLU A 312 -11.88 -27.53 -28.51
C GLU A 312 -10.81 -26.48 -28.81
N VAL A 313 -9.53 -26.86 -28.67
CA VAL A 313 -8.40 -26.00 -29.00
C VAL A 313 -8.03 -26.16 -30.46
N ARG A 314 -7.65 -25.05 -31.10
CA ARG A 314 -7.10 -25.01 -32.45
C ARG A 314 -5.76 -24.25 -32.46
N PRO A 315 -4.86 -24.54 -33.41
CA PRO A 315 -3.61 -23.80 -33.56
C PRO A 315 -3.88 -22.36 -34.06
N ASP A 316 -2.81 -21.62 -34.30
CA ASP A 316 -2.92 -20.23 -34.78
C ASP A 316 -3.65 -20.16 -36.13
N VAL A 317 -4.29 -19.03 -36.39
CA VAL A 317 -4.96 -18.76 -37.66
C VAL A 317 -3.94 -18.17 -38.63
N GLU A 318 -3.87 -18.75 -39.83
CA GLU A 318 -3.03 -18.25 -40.92
C GLU A 318 -3.74 -17.12 -41.67
N ARG A 319 -4.99 -17.36 -42.08
CA ARG A 319 -5.80 -16.40 -42.83
C ARG A 319 -7.30 -16.66 -42.70
N LEU A 320 -8.10 -15.65 -43.00
CA LEU A 320 -9.54 -15.80 -43.21
C LEU A 320 -9.86 -16.52 -44.53
N THR A 321 -11.02 -17.16 -44.53
CA THR A 321 -11.71 -17.65 -45.72
C THR A 321 -13.11 -17.02 -45.72
N SER A 322 -13.84 -17.08 -46.83
CA SER A 322 -15.18 -16.47 -46.90
C SER A 322 -16.14 -17.00 -45.84
N SER A 323 -16.03 -18.29 -45.50
CA SER A 323 -16.90 -18.97 -44.54
C SER A 323 -16.25 -19.28 -43.19
N GLY A 324 -15.00 -18.88 -42.93
CA GLY A 324 -14.29 -19.22 -41.70
C GLY A 324 -12.81 -18.88 -41.70
N VAL A 325 -11.97 -19.83 -41.27
CA VAL A 325 -10.51 -19.63 -41.18
C VAL A 325 -9.74 -20.84 -41.67
N ARG A 326 -8.54 -20.58 -42.18
CA ARG A 326 -7.49 -21.58 -42.36
C ARG A 326 -6.44 -21.44 -41.26
N TYR A 327 -6.12 -22.54 -40.59
CA TYR A 327 -5.11 -22.59 -39.55
C TYR A 327 -3.72 -22.89 -40.12
N VAL A 328 -2.68 -22.62 -39.31
CA VAL A 328 -1.27 -22.84 -39.70
C VAL A 328 -0.88 -24.30 -39.94
N ASP A 329 -1.71 -25.26 -39.50
CA ASP A 329 -1.52 -26.70 -39.77
C ASP A 329 -2.15 -27.13 -41.11
N GLY A 330 -2.74 -26.18 -41.85
CA GLY A 330 -3.37 -26.40 -43.14
C GLY A 330 -4.85 -26.81 -43.07
N ASN A 331 -5.41 -27.02 -41.87
CA ASN A 331 -6.83 -27.32 -41.71
C ASN A 331 -7.69 -26.07 -41.90
N GLU A 332 -8.90 -26.27 -42.40
CA GLU A 332 -9.87 -25.20 -42.65
C GLU A 332 -11.19 -25.54 -41.95
N GLU A 333 -11.78 -24.57 -41.26
CA GLU A 333 -13.00 -24.77 -40.48
C GLU A 333 -13.93 -23.56 -40.64
N ALA A 334 -15.21 -23.84 -40.83
CA ALA A 334 -16.23 -22.82 -41.07
C ALA A 334 -16.88 -22.34 -39.75
N PHE A 335 -17.10 -21.04 -39.66
CA PHE A 335 -17.65 -20.37 -38.47
C PHE A 335 -18.72 -19.37 -38.86
N ASP A 336 -19.67 -19.14 -37.96
CA ASP A 336 -20.69 -18.10 -38.13
C ASP A 336 -20.31 -16.82 -37.37
N ALA A 337 -19.40 -16.93 -36.40
CA ALA A 337 -18.82 -15.80 -35.69
C ALA A 337 -17.36 -16.02 -35.28
N ILE A 338 -16.57 -14.95 -35.32
CA ILE A 338 -15.19 -14.89 -34.84
C ILE A 338 -15.08 -13.81 -33.77
N VAL A 339 -14.59 -14.17 -32.59
CA VAL A 339 -14.35 -13.25 -31.48
C VAL A 339 -12.85 -13.07 -31.26
N TYR A 340 -12.34 -11.88 -31.56
CA TYR A 340 -10.97 -11.47 -31.36
C TYR A 340 -10.72 -11.07 -29.90
N ALA A 341 -10.18 -11.99 -29.11
CA ALA A 341 -9.70 -11.74 -27.75
C ALA A 341 -8.19 -11.46 -27.73
N THR A 342 -7.76 -10.58 -28.64
CA THR A 342 -6.37 -10.32 -29.00
C THR A 342 -5.75 -9.13 -28.27
N GLY A 343 -6.52 -8.49 -27.38
CA GLY A 343 -6.04 -7.45 -26.47
C GLY A 343 -6.28 -6.03 -26.99
N TYR A 344 -5.56 -5.08 -26.41
CA TYR A 344 -5.75 -3.65 -26.70
C TYR A 344 -4.41 -2.98 -27.02
N ARG A 345 -4.47 -1.94 -27.85
CA ARG A 345 -3.33 -1.05 -28.11
C ARG A 345 -3.23 0.00 -27.02
N LEU A 346 -2.00 0.39 -26.70
CA LEU A 346 -1.76 1.54 -25.83
C LEU A 346 -1.92 2.80 -26.67
N SER A 347 -2.89 3.65 -26.33
CA SER A 347 -3.31 4.75 -27.19
C SER A 347 -3.71 5.99 -26.38
N PHE A 348 -3.18 7.15 -26.77
CA PHE A 348 -3.49 8.47 -26.21
C PHE A 348 -3.70 9.48 -27.35
N PRO A 349 -4.79 9.34 -28.13
CA PRO A 349 -4.96 10.07 -29.40
C PRO A 349 -5.08 11.59 -29.25
N PHE A 350 -5.30 12.08 -28.04
CA PHE A 350 -5.47 13.50 -27.74
C PHE A 350 -4.15 14.21 -27.45
N ILE A 351 -3.01 13.54 -27.28
CA ILE A 351 -1.71 14.16 -26.96
C ILE A 351 -0.63 13.64 -27.91
N ASP A 352 0.35 14.48 -28.24
CA ASP A 352 1.48 14.06 -29.07
C ASP A 352 2.36 13.04 -28.34
N ASN A 353 2.82 12.02 -29.05
CA ASN A 353 3.72 11.00 -28.53
C ASN A 353 5.05 11.60 -28.02
N ALA A 354 5.53 12.67 -28.64
CA ALA A 354 6.73 13.38 -28.20
C ALA A 354 6.57 13.94 -26.78
N ASP A 355 5.40 14.51 -26.45
CA ASP A 355 5.09 15.06 -25.12
C ASP A 355 4.98 13.98 -24.04
N LEU A 356 4.76 12.72 -24.42
CA LEU A 356 4.71 11.56 -23.50
C LEU A 356 6.06 10.84 -23.33
N ASN A 357 7.14 11.34 -23.95
CA ASN A 357 8.41 10.62 -24.07
C ASN A 357 8.22 9.20 -24.63
N TRP A 358 7.50 9.09 -25.75
CA TRP A 358 7.24 7.82 -26.42
C TRP A 358 8.50 7.23 -27.05
N ARG A 359 8.85 5.99 -26.68
CA ARG A 359 9.96 5.23 -27.27
C ARG A 359 9.63 3.73 -27.27
N ASP A 360 10.04 3.01 -28.31
CA ASP A 360 9.84 1.56 -28.44
C ASP A 360 8.36 1.13 -28.31
N GLY A 361 7.43 1.88 -28.92
CA GLY A 361 6.01 1.55 -28.94
C GLY A 361 5.22 1.86 -27.66
N ARG A 362 5.78 2.60 -26.69
CA ARG A 362 5.08 3.03 -25.48
C ARG A 362 5.68 4.29 -24.83
N PRO A 363 4.98 4.99 -23.92
CA PRO A 363 5.55 6.05 -23.10
C PRO A 363 6.63 5.51 -22.16
N ARG A 364 7.80 6.14 -22.14
CA ARG A 364 8.87 5.83 -21.18
C ARG A 364 8.79 6.78 -19.99
N LEU A 365 8.04 6.35 -18.98
CA LEU A 365 7.79 7.12 -17.76
C LEU A 365 8.47 6.48 -16.55
N HIS A 366 9.00 7.29 -15.64
CA HIS A 366 9.51 6.82 -14.37
C HIS A 366 8.36 6.22 -13.55
N LEU A 367 8.52 4.97 -13.10
CA LEU A 367 7.47 4.19 -12.43
C LEU A 367 6.17 4.01 -13.24
N ASN A 368 6.25 4.11 -14.58
CA ASN A 368 5.08 4.17 -15.47
C ASN A 368 4.07 5.28 -15.09
N LEU A 369 4.57 6.37 -14.51
CA LEU A 369 3.76 7.42 -13.88
C LEU A 369 4.24 8.84 -14.18
N PHE A 370 5.54 9.11 -13.96
CA PHE A 370 6.12 10.46 -14.05
C PHE A 370 6.87 10.66 -15.36
N HIS A 371 6.65 11.80 -16.03
CA HIS A 371 7.53 12.23 -17.12
C HIS A 371 8.95 12.46 -16.56
N PRO A 372 10.01 11.91 -17.20
CA PRO A 372 11.37 12.00 -16.67
C PRO A 372 11.87 13.44 -16.59
N GLU A 373 11.50 14.28 -17.55
CA GLU A 373 12.02 15.66 -17.66
C GLU A 373 11.07 16.71 -17.07
N CYS A 374 9.76 16.42 -17.03
CA CYS A 374 8.70 17.40 -16.78
C CYS A 374 7.94 17.09 -15.48
N ASP A 375 7.52 18.11 -14.75
CA ASP A 375 6.89 18.02 -13.42
C ASP A 375 5.38 18.30 -13.45
N ASP A 376 4.81 18.41 -14.63
CA ASP A 376 3.46 18.90 -14.91
C ASP A 376 2.61 17.90 -15.69
N LEU A 377 3.12 16.68 -15.94
CA LEU A 377 2.45 15.62 -16.67
C LEU A 377 2.64 14.27 -15.99
N PHE A 378 1.52 13.58 -15.76
CA PHE A 378 1.49 12.28 -15.11
C PHE A 378 0.53 11.34 -15.84
N VAL A 379 0.84 10.04 -15.86
CA VAL A 379 -0.05 9.00 -16.42
C VAL A 379 -0.39 8.01 -15.32
N LEU A 380 -1.68 7.86 -15.02
CA LEU A 380 -2.14 7.09 -13.87
C LEU A 380 -2.76 5.74 -14.29
N GLY A 381 -2.34 4.66 -13.64
CA GLY A 381 -2.88 3.31 -13.92
C GLY A 381 -2.36 2.65 -15.20
N MET A 382 -1.25 3.13 -15.77
CA MET A 382 -0.52 2.45 -16.85
C MET A 382 0.34 1.28 -16.30
N ILE A 383 -0.29 0.40 -15.53
CA ILE A 383 0.32 -0.79 -14.91
C ILE A 383 -0.61 -1.99 -15.03
N GLN A 384 -0.03 -3.17 -15.24
CA GLN A 384 -0.71 -4.47 -15.20
C GLN A 384 -0.02 -5.31 -14.11
N PRO A 385 -0.50 -5.26 -12.86
CA PRO A 385 0.04 -6.08 -11.78
C PRO A 385 -0.54 -7.51 -11.82
N ASP A 386 0.17 -8.46 -11.21
CA ASP A 386 -0.36 -9.82 -10.94
C ASP A 386 -1.41 -9.85 -9.80
N SER A 387 -1.74 -8.69 -9.23
CA SER A 387 -2.72 -8.47 -8.15
C SER A 387 -3.84 -7.54 -8.62
N GLY A 388 -4.79 -7.22 -7.74
CA GLY A 388 -5.75 -6.16 -8.00
C GLY A 388 -5.07 -4.80 -8.17
N GLN A 389 -5.65 -3.95 -9.01
CA GLN A 389 -4.99 -2.73 -9.51
C GLN A 389 -5.27 -1.49 -8.65
N TRP A 390 -6.46 -1.35 -8.06
CA TRP A 390 -6.90 -0.04 -7.57
C TRP A 390 -6.18 0.43 -6.32
N GLY A 391 -5.84 -0.47 -5.39
CA GLY A 391 -4.96 -0.13 -4.27
C GLY A 391 -3.55 0.30 -4.69
N LEU A 392 -3.05 -0.12 -5.86
CA LEU A 392 -1.78 0.38 -6.41
C LEU A 392 -1.96 1.75 -7.07
N VAL A 393 -3.06 1.95 -7.78
CA VAL A 393 -3.38 3.23 -8.41
C VAL A 393 -3.66 4.32 -7.38
N ASP A 394 -4.26 3.99 -6.23
CA ASP A 394 -4.37 4.91 -5.10
C ASP A 394 -2.99 5.33 -4.56
N ARG A 395 -2.03 4.40 -4.49
CA ARG A 395 -0.63 4.75 -4.13
C ARG A 395 0.03 5.63 -5.19
N GLN A 396 -0.20 5.38 -6.47
CA GLN A 396 0.27 6.26 -7.54
C GLN A 396 -0.32 7.67 -7.39
N ALA A 397 -1.62 7.79 -7.11
CA ALA A 397 -2.31 9.06 -6.90
C ALA A 397 -1.75 9.82 -5.68
N ARG A 398 -1.53 9.12 -4.56
CA ARG A 398 -0.85 9.69 -3.38
C ARG A 398 0.54 10.20 -3.71
N LEU A 399 1.34 9.42 -4.44
CA LEU A 399 2.70 9.79 -4.80
C LEU A 399 2.74 11.03 -5.71
N VAL A 400 1.86 11.10 -6.71
CA VAL A 400 1.71 12.31 -7.55
C VAL A 400 1.33 13.50 -6.68
N THR A 401 0.30 13.36 -5.85
CA THR A 401 -0.18 14.46 -4.99
C THR A 401 0.90 14.99 -4.06
N GLN A 402 1.64 14.09 -3.40
CA GLN A 402 2.76 14.47 -2.52
C GLN A 402 3.91 15.13 -3.29
N PHE A 403 4.21 14.64 -4.50
CA PHE A 403 5.21 15.27 -5.35
C PHE A 403 4.80 16.70 -5.76
N LEU A 404 3.51 16.92 -6.06
CA LEU A 404 2.98 18.25 -6.39
C LEU A 404 3.16 19.24 -5.24
N LEU A 405 2.69 18.86 -4.04
CA LEU A 405 2.82 19.67 -2.83
C LEU A 405 4.28 19.96 -2.46
N ALA A 406 5.14 18.93 -2.50
CA ALA A 406 6.56 19.08 -2.21
C ALA A 406 7.28 19.96 -3.24
N SER A 407 6.85 19.88 -4.51
CA SER A 407 7.39 20.71 -5.58
C SER A 407 7.02 22.19 -5.41
N GLU A 408 5.79 22.47 -5.00
CA GLU A 408 5.28 23.82 -4.73
C GLU A 408 5.95 24.43 -3.48
N ALA A 409 6.15 23.63 -2.43
CA ALA A 409 6.85 24.05 -1.22
C ALA A 409 8.39 24.17 -1.40
N GLY A 410 8.93 23.83 -2.58
CA GLY A 410 10.38 23.86 -2.83
C GLY A 410 11.19 22.85 -2.00
N ALA A 411 10.55 21.78 -1.52
CA ALA A 411 11.15 20.84 -0.59
C ALA A 411 12.37 20.09 -1.18
N PRO A 412 13.41 19.80 -0.38
CA PRO A 412 14.57 19.02 -0.84
C PRO A 412 14.20 17.65 -1.41
N ALA A 413 13.18 16.99 -0.86
CA ALA A 413 12.67 15.71 -1.35
C ALA A 413 12.19 15.77 -2.81
N ALA A 414 11.53 16.86 -3.22
CA ALA A 414 11.12 17.05 -4.62
C ALA A 414 12.33 17.21 -5.55
N LYS A 415 13.38 17.91 -5.11
CA LYS A 415 14.64 18.03 -5.87
C LYS A 415 15.34 16.68 -6.03
N SER A 416 15.43 15.90 -4.95
CA SER A 416 15.99 14.55 -4.99
C SER A 416 15.19 13.63 -5.92
N PHE A 417 13.85 13.65 -5.83
CA PHE A 417 12.99 12.85 -6.70
C PHE A 417 13.11 13.25 -8.18
N ARG A 418 13.26 14.55 -8.49
CA ARG A 418 13.54 15.03 -9.86
C ARG A 418 14.84 14.45 -10.41
N GLN A 419 15.89 14.36 -9.59
CA GLN A 419 17.14 13.73 -9.99
C GLN A 419 16.95 12.23 -10.24
N GLN A 420 16.24 11.53 -9.36
CA GLN A 420 15.97 10.10 -9.52
C GLN A 420 15.19 9.79 -10.80
N LYS A 421 14.14 10.54 -11.11
CA LYS A 421 13.35 10.30 -12.32
C LYS A 421 14.10 10.63 -13.62
N ARG A 422 15.06 11.56 -13.59
CA ARG A 422 15.93 11.92 -14.73
C ARG A 422 17.09 10.94 -14.91
N ALA A 423 17.70 10.50 -13.82
CA ALA A 423 18.86 9.61 -13.82
C ALA A 423 18.49 8.15 -14.06
N ALA A 424 17.24 7.75 -13.76
CA ALA A 424 16.77 6.44 -14.10
C ALA A 424 16.64 6.32 -15.63
N ASP A 425 17.51 5.55 -16.26
CA ASP A 425 17.23 4.90 -17.55
C ASP A 425 16.03 3.95 -17.38
N SER A 426 14.84 4.54 -17.29
CA SER A 426 13.55 3.90 -17.03
C SER A 426 13.62 2.72 -16.05
N LEU A 427 13.60 2.99 -14.73
CA LEU A 427 13.09 2.04 -13.74
C LEU A 427 11.63 1.73 -14.11
N THR A 428 11.47 0.79 -15.03
CA THR A 428 10.18 0.29 -15.50
C THR A 428 9.76 -0.71 -14.44
N VAL A 429 8.71 -0.40 -13.67
CA VAL A 429 8.08 -1.41 -12.84
C VAL A 429 7.60 -2.51 -13.78
N SER A 430 8.25 -3.67 -13.72
CA SER A 430 7.99 -4.79 -14.61
C SER A 430 6.69 -5.50 -14.20
N GLY A 431 5.55 -4.92 -14.60
CA GLY A 431 4.36 -5.70 -14.93
C GLY A 431 4.50 -6.23 -16.36
N GLY A 432 3.92 -7.38 -16.66
CA GLY A 432 4.02 -8.00 -17.99
C GLY A 432 3.70 -7.01 -19.10
N GLY A 433 4.56 -6.95 -20.11
CA GLY A 433 4.51 -5.92 -21.14
C GLY A 433 3.17 -5.84 -21.87
N CYS A 434 2.75 -4.59 -22.14
CA CYS A 434 1.73 -4.26 -23.12
C CYS A 434 2.08 -4.94 -24.44
N GLY A 435 1.11 -5.62 -25.04
CA GLY A 435 1.31 -6.51 -26.17
C GLY A 435 1.66 -5.79 -27.47
N GLU A 436 2.93 -5.43 -27.66
CA GLU A 436 3.60 -5.38 -28.95
C GLU A 436 5.02 -5.93 -28.74
N ARG A 437 5.34 -7.06 -29.38
CA ARG A 437 6.65 -7.73 -29.25
C ARG A 437 7.41 -7.59 -30.56
N PHE A 438 8.41 -6.72 -30.56
CA PHE A 438 9.57 -6.85 -31.45
C PHE A 438 10.72 -7.53 -30.71
N GLY A 439 11.64 -8.08 -31.50
CA GLY A 439 12.52 -9.21 -31.20
C GLY A 439 13.57 -9.04 -30.09
N ASN A 440 14.12 -10.21 -29.76
CA ASN A 440 15.27 -10.53 -28.90
C ASN A 440 16.21 -9.38 -28.48
N GLU A 441 16.38 -9.21 -27.17
CA GLU A 441 17.57 -9.62 -26.40
C GLU A 441 17.39 -9.16 -24.94
N ARG A 442 17.54 -10.05 -23.95
CA ARG A 442 17.55 -9.65 -22.52
C ARG A 442 18.71 -10.32 -21.80
N ARG A 443 19.70 -9.51 -21.42
CA ARG A 443 20.60 -9.80 -20.29
C ARG A 443 19.82 -9.66 -18.99
N ALA A 444 19.88 -10.70 -18.16
CA ALA A 444 19.32 -10.71 -16.83
C ALA A 444 20.23 -9.93 -15.87
N GLY A 445 19.71 -8.84 -15.31
CA GLY A 445 20.26 -8.17 -14.13
C GLY A 445 19.17 -8.08 -13.08
N SER A 446 19.28 -8.84 -12.01
CA SER A 446 18.37 -8.77 -10.87
C SER A 446 18.82 -7.63 -9.95
N VAL A 447 18.01 -6.58 -9.84
CA VAL A 447 18.16 -5.55 -8.80
C VAL A 447 16.93 -5.58 -7.90
N SER A 448 17.16 -5.91 -6.63
CA SER A 448 16.17 -5.88 -5.55
C SER A 448 16.00 -4.41 -5.11
N ALA A 449 14.94 -3.75 -5.57
CA ALA A 449 14.54 -2.45 -5.06
C ALA A 449 13.58 -2.62 -3.86
N ARG A 450 14.05 -2.20 -2.67
CA ARG A 450 13.24 -1.99 -1.47
C ARG A 450 12.25 -0.84 -1.72
N SER A 451 11.00 -0.99 -1.30
CA SER A 451 10.14 0.16 -1.01
C SER A 451 9.32 -0.17 0.25
N GLU A 452 9.63 0.57 1.31
CA GLU A 452 8.77 0.77 2.46
C GLU A 452 7.67 1.75 2.06
N VAL A 453 6.50 1.64 2.70
CA VAL A 453 5.68 2.73 3.26
C VAL A 453 4.34 2.12 3.67
N GLY A 454 4.17 2.00 4.98
CA GLY A 454 2.88 2.03 5.64
C GLY A 454 2.93 3.18 6.64
N ALA A 455 2.30 4.31 6.32
CA ALA A 455 2.30 5.48 7.20
C ALA A 455 1.04 5.53 8.04
N ARG A 456 1.21 5.68 9.36
CA ARG A 456 0.66 6.83 10.10
C ARG A 456 1.75 7.29 11.07
N PHE A 457 1.78 8.59 11.35
CA PHE A 457 2.70 9.34 12.22
C PHE A 457 3.92 9.94 11.50
N THR A 458 4.14 11.23 11.78
CA THR A 458 5.14 12.14 11.20
C THR A 458 6.56 11.56 11.33
N PRO A 459 7.17 11.09 10.22
CA PRO A 459 8.47 10.39 10.26
C PRO A 459 9.68 11.33 10.42
N GLY A 460 9.50 12.65 10.34
CA GLY A 460 10.62 13.59 10.37
C GLY A 460 11.29 13.81 11.73
N ALA A 461 10.67 13.40 12.84
CA ALA A 461 11.17 13.74 14.18
C ALA A 461 12.09 12.69 14.82
N VAL A 462 12.08 11.43 14.31
CA VAL A 462 12.80 10.30 14.92
C VAL A 462 13.80 9.62 13.96
N GLY A 463 13.97 10.17 12.75
CA GLY A 463 15.00 9.73 11.81
C GLY A 463 14.83 8.32 11.23
N VAL A 464 15.93 7.73 10.74
CA VAL A 464 15.92 6.43 10.03
C VAL A 464 15.41 5.26 10.89
N PHE A 465 15.65 5.26 12.20
CA PHE A 465 15.03 4.26 13.08
C PHE A 465 13.53 4.48 13.21
N GLY A 466 13.07 5.74 13.27
CA GLY A 466 11.66 6.11 13.24
C GLY A 466 10.96 5.60 11.97
N ASP A 467 11.57 5.79 10.81
CA ASP A 467 11.09 5.27 9.52
C ASP A 467 11.00 3.73 9.52
N ALA A 468 11.99 3.07 10.12
CA ALA A 468 12.01 1.61 10.32
C ALA A 468 11.04 1.13 11.42
N GLY A 469 10.32 2.04 12.09
CA GLY A 469 9.36 1.78 13.16
C GLY A 469 9.96 1.47 14.54
N TYR A 470 11.21 1.86 14.76
CA TYR A 470 11.95 1.79 16.03
C TYR A 470 12.08 3.16 16.69
N ALA A 471 12.31 3.15 18.00
CA ALA A 471 12.58 4.32 18.81
C ALA A 471 13.80 4.06 19.69
N VAL A 472 14.58 5.11 19.91
CA VAL A 472 15.71 5.15 20.86
C VAL A 472 15.54 6.37 21.76
N PRO A 473 15.95 6.31 23.04
CA PRO A 473 15.85 7.45 23.95
C PRO A 473 16.67 8.63 23.43
N ASN A 474 16.33 9.85 23.84
CA ASN A 474 17.08 11.05 23.49
C ASN A 474 18.34 11.16 24.34
N TRP A 475 19.49 11.28 23.69
CA TRP A 475 20.76 11.66 24.29
C TRP A 475 21.08 13.09 23.83
N SER A 476 21.50 13.97 24.75
CA SER A 476 21.89 15.32 24.35
C SER A 476 23.28 15.30 23.69
N ASN A 477 23.98 16.44 23.64
CA ASN A 477 25.38 16.49 23.24
C ASN A 477 26.32 15.73 24.21
N ASP A 478 25.81 15.31 25.38
CA ASP A 478 26.54 14.46 26.33
C ASP A 478 26.30 12.98 25.99
N VAL A 479 27.34 12.31 25.49
CA VAL A 479 27.26 10.93 24.94
C VAL A 479 27.56 9.84 25.97
N GLY A 480 27.90 10.21 27.20
CA GLY A 480 28.31 9.27 28.24
C GLY A 480 28.08 9.78 29.66
N SER A 481 28.53 8.99 30.62
CA SER A 481 28.43 9.31 32.05
C SER A 481 29.71 8.94 32.77
N LEU A 482 30.10 9.78 33.73
CA LEU A 482 31.13 9.49 34.73
C LEU A 482 30.57 8.68 35.91
N ASN A 483 29.24 8.58 36.01
CA ASN A 483 28.54 7.91 37.10
C ASN A 483 28.19 6.45 36.72
N PRO A 484 28.81 5.44 37.34
CA PRO A 484 28.51 4.03 37.07
C PRO A 484 27.08 3.65 37.45
N GLN A 485 26.48 4.31 38.46
CA GLN A 485 25.11 4.02 38.89
C GLN A 485 24.09 4.40 37.81
N ILE A 486 24.33 5.51 37.10
CA ILE A 486 23.45 5.95 36.01
C ILE A 486 23.65 5.04 34.78
N LEU A 487 24.89 4.62 34.49
CA LEU A 487 25.20 3.68 33.41
C LEU A 487 24.50 2.33 33.63
N ASP A 488 24.67 1.73 34.81
CA ASP A 488 24.03 0.46 35.19
C ASP A 488 22.51 0.55 35.10
N TRP A 489 21.95 1.69 35.53
CA TRP A 489 20.51 1.91 35.48
C TRP A 489 20.00 2.03 34.04
N VAL A 490 20.64 2.84 33.20
CA VAL A 490 20.29 3.02 31.78
C VAL A 490 20.42 1.69 31.02
N GLU A 491 21.47 0.91 31.28
CA GLU A 491 21.68 -0.40 30.68
C GLU A 491 20.59 -1.39 31.10
N LEU A 492 20.34 -1.52 32.42
CA LEU A 492 19.34 -2.44 32.93
C LEU A 492 17.95 -2.13 32.35
N VAL A 493 17.54 -0.87 32.40
CA VAL A 493 16.21 -0.45 31.96
C VAL A 493 16.07 -0.52 30.44
N GLY A 494 17.08 -0.07 29.70
CA GLY A 494 17.10 -0.12 28.24
C GLY A 494 17.05 -1.55 27.69
N ARG A 495 17.92 -2.44 28.20
CA ARG A 495 17.96 -3.85 27.76
C ARG A 495 16.67 -4.60 28.10
N ASN A 496 16.12 -4.40 29.30
CA ASN A 496 14.85 -5.07 29.65
C ASN A 496 13.69 -4.53 28.82
N LEU A 497 13.64 -3.22 28.56
CA LEU A 497 12.63 -2.66 27.66
C LEU A 497 12.76 -3.28 26.26
N PHE A 498 13.97 -3.42 25.73
CA PHE A 498 14.21 -4.08 24.45
C PHE A 498 13.65 -5.49 24.39
N HIS A 499 13.95 -6.34 25.39
CA HIS A 499 13.45 -7.71 25.41
C HIS A 499 11.94 -7.78 25.58
N VAL A 500 11.36 -6.93 26.43
CA VAL A 500 9.91 -6.87 26.62
C VAL A 500 9.21 -6.44 25.32
N MET A 501 9.79 -5.49 24.58
CA MET A 501 9.20 -4.92 23.37
C MET A 501 9.39 -5.78 22.10
N HIS A 502 10.20 -6.83 22.18
CA HIS A 502 10.31 -7.89 21.17
C HIS A 502 9.58 -9.19 21.57
N HIS A 503 8.87 -9.20 22.70
CA HIS A 503 8.04 -10.33 23.12
C HIS A 503 6.75 -10.44 22.29
N GLU A 504 6.19 -11.65 22.17
CA GLU A 504 4.96 -11.90 21.42
C GLU A 504 3.76 -11.09 21.92
N ASP A 505 3.69 -10.84 23.24
CA ASP A 505 2.63 -10.05 23.90
C ASP A 505 2.47 -8.65 23.31
N VAL A 506 3.51 -8.10 22.68
CA VAL A 506 3.53 -6.75 22.10
C VAL A 506 2.68 -6.67 20.82
N ASP A 507 2.52 -7.80 20.13
CA ASP A 507 1.73 -7.92 18.90
C ASP A 507 0.27 -8.27 19.16
N LEU A 508 -0.03 -8.68 20.39
CA LEU A 508 -1.37 -9.02 20.83
C LEU A 508 -2.16 -7.76 21.23
N ARG A 509 -3.47 -7.76 20.98
CA ARG A 509 -4.39 -6.73 21.48
C ARG A 509 -5.02 -7.08 22.83
N ILE A 510 -4.65 -8.22 23.39
CA ILE A 510 -5.09 -8.69 24.71
C ILE A 510 -4.10 -8.24 25.81
N PRO A 511 -4.48 -8.35 27.10
CA PRO A 511 -3.57 -8.09 28.20
C PRO A 511 -2.26 -8.90 28.10
N PRO A 512 -1.12 -8.34 28.57
CA PRO A 512 0.16 -9.03 28.52
C PRO A 512 0.14 -10.31 29.36
N SER A 513 0.93 -11.32 28.96
CA SER A 513 1.04 -12.55 29.73
C SER A 513 1.60 -12.31 31.14
N ILE A 514 1.34 -13.25 32.06
CA ILE A 514 1.93 -13.22 33.40
C ILE A 514 3.47 -13.19 33.36
N ASN A 515 4.09 -13.79 32.34
CA ASN A 515 5.54 -13.77 32.19
C ASN A 515 6.06 -12.35 31.92
N THR A 516 5.36 -11.57 31.09
CA THR A 516 5.66 -10.16 30.86
C THR A 516 5.44 -9.34 32.13
N CYS A 517 4.33 -9.54 32.85
CA CYS A 517 4.07 -8.85 34.12
C CYS A 517 5.16 -9.15 35.17
N LYS A 518 5.61 -10.40 35.29
CA LYS A 518 6.72 -10.80 36.18
C LYS A 518 8.04 -10.16 35.77
N ARG A 519 8.33 -10.03 34.47
CA ARG A 519 9.53 -9.32 33.98
C ARG A 519 9.49 -7.84 34.35
N VAL A 520 8.34 -7.18 34.17
CA VAL A 520 8.14 -5.77 34.57
C VAL A 520 8.30 -5.62 36.09
N HIS A 521 7.75 -6.52 36.89
CA HIS A 521 7.91 -6.53 38.35
C HIS A 521 9.39 -6.66 38.77
N LYS A 522 10.11 -7.64 38.22
CA LYS A 522 11.54 -7.83 38.51
C LYS A 522 12.39 -6.63 38.08
N LEU A 523 12.07 -6.03 36.92
CA LEU A 523 12.73 -4.82 36.45
C LEU A 523 12.51 -3.67 37.43
N TYR A 524 11.27 -3.45 37.88
CA TYR A 524 10.93 -2.39 38.82
C TYR A 524 11.75 -2.49 40.12
N VAL A 525 11.79 -3.68 40.72
CA VAL A 525 12.54 -3.93 41.97
C VAL A 525 14.05 -3.73 41.78
N ARG A 526 14.62 -4.24 40.68
CA ARG A 526 16.07 -4.09 40.42
C ARG A 526 16.46 -2.65 40.10
N ALA A 527 15.67 -1.96 39.29
CA ALA A 527 15.89 -0.54 38.96
C ALA A 527 15.80 0.34 40.21
N ALA A 528 14.89 0.01 41.14
CA ALA A 528 14.80 0.65 42.45
C ALA A 528 16.08 0.51 43.26
N SER A 529 16.59 -0.72 43.35
CA SER A 529 17.79 -1.04 44.12
C SER A 529 19.01 -0.30 43.59
N ILE A 530 19.14 -0.13 42.27
CA ILE A 530 20.23 0.65 41.67
C ILE A 530 20.07 2.13 42.06
N LEU A 531 18.88 2.72 41.92
CA LEU A 531 18.69 4.14 42.29
C LEU A 531 18.85 4.38 43.79
N ALA A 532 18.53 3.41 44.65
CA ALA A 532 18.70 3.55 46.09
C ALA A 532 20.14 3.32 46.58
N GLY A 533 20.93 2.49 45.88
CA GLY A 533 22.23 2.01 46.36
C GLY A 533 23.29 3.08 46.57
N ARG A 534 23.19 4.24 45.89
CA ARG A 534 24.11 5.38 46.01
C ARG A 534 23.41 6.74 46.00
N ALA A 535 22.15 6.78 46.42
CA ALA A 535 21.40 8.02 46.54
C ALA A 535 21.75 8.74 47.84
N VAL A 536 22.21 9.99 47.73
CA VAL A 536 22.55 10.84 48.88
C VAL A 536 21.60 12.04 48.95
N SER A 537 21.29 12.49 50.17
CA SER A 537 20.44 13.67 50.37
C SER A 537 21.14 14.90 49.80
N PRO A 538 20.41 15.88 49.23
CA PRO A 538 21.03 17.11 48.73
C PRO A 538 21.82 17.82 49.85
N GLY A 539 23.15 17.90 49.70
CA GLY A 539 24.04 18.59 50.65
C GLY A 539 24.79 17.69 51.64
N GLU A 540 24.63 16.37 51.57
CA GLU A 540 25.49 15.39 52.27
C GLU A 540 26.52 14.85 51.27
N ASP A 541 27.79 14.73 51.66
CA ASP A 541 28.85 14.06 50.87
C ASP A 541 29.23 12.75 51.59
N ASN A 542 29.12 11.58 50.97
CA ASN A 542 29.80 10.39 51.52
C ASN A 542 31.28 10.48 51.14
N MET A 543 32.10 10.86 52.11
CA MET A 543 33.55 10.93 51.99
C MET A 543 34.16 9.52 51.91
N GLU A 544 34.22 8.93 50.71
CA GLU A 544 35.13 7.81 50.44
C GLU A 544 36.42 8.29 49.76
N ALA A 545 37.57 7.87 50.32
CA ALA A 545 38.89 8.33 49.92
C ALA A 545 39.33 7.76 48.55
N PHE A 546 39.79 8.66 47.68
CA PHE A 546 40.19 8.45 46.28
C PHE A 546 41.28 7.39 46.06
N HIS A 547 41.09 6.51 45.07
CA HIS A 547 42.20 5.92 44.31
C HIS A 547 41.96 5.67 42.81
N SER A 548 40.76 5.80 42.25
CA SER A 548 40.58 5.83 40.80
C SER A 548 39.39 6.68 40.38
N ARG A 549 39.59 7.54 39.39
CA ARG A 549 38.49 8.17 38.66
C ARG A 549 38.01 7.16 37.63
N PRO A 550 36.74 6.74 37.62
CA PRO A 550 36.22 5.92 36.53
C PRO A 550 36.40 6.69 35.21
N ALA A 551 36.90 6.01 34.18
CA ALA A 551 36.89 6.57 32.84
C ALA A 551 35.42 6.70 32.40
N GLY A 552 35.01 7.87 31.92
CA GLY A 552 33.64 8.06 31.45
C GLY A 552 33.30 7.06 30.35
N GLU A 553 32.17 6.37 30.50
CA GLU A 553 31.71 5.39 29.52
C GLU A 553 30.60 5.98 28.65
N VAL A 554 30.60 5.59 27.38
CA VAL A 554 29.59 5.99 26.40
C VAL A 554 28.31 5.24 26.68
N PHE A 555 27.17 5.94 26.66
CA PHE A 555 25.88 5.28 26.82
C PHE A 555 25.61 4.28 25.68
N ARG A 556 24.97 3.17 26.04
CA ARG A 556 24.41 2.22 25.08
C ARG A 556 22.91 2.43 24.97
N VAL A 557 22.40 2.49 23.75
CA VAL A 557 20.96 2.52 23.49
C VAL A 557 20.48 1.21 22.90
N TYR A 558 19.22 0.90 23.19
CA TYR A 558 18.57 -0.32 22.74
C TYR A 558 17.35 0.05 21.90
N PRO A 559 17.39 -0.14 20.56
CA PRO A 559 16.28 0.22 19.69
C PRO A 559 15.03 -0.61 19.97
N VAL A 560 13.93 0.04 20.33
CA VAL A 560 12.67 -0.65 20.64
C VAL A 560 11.65 -0.44 19.52
N PRO A 561 10.88 -1.45 19.09
CA PRO A 561 9.97 -1.34 17.96
C PRO A 561 8.68 -0.58 18.33
N PHE A 562 8.79 0.61 18.94
CA PHE A 562 7.68 1.35 19.53
C PHE A 562 6.51 1.58 18.56
N PHE A 563 6.81 1.97 17.32
CA PHE A 563 5.78 2.32 16.33
C PHE A 563 5.06 1.09 15.75
N LYS A 564 5.59 -0.12 16.02
CA LYS A 564 5.01 -1.40 15.59
C LYS A 564 4.14 -2.05 16.67
N VAL A 565 4.07 -1.48 17.87
CA VAL A 565 3.36 -2.07 19.02
C VAL A 565 1.86 -2.04 18.81
N ARG A 566 1.21 -3.19 18.97
CA ARG A 566 -0.26 -3.31 18.94
C ARG A 566 -0.88 -3.34 20.32
N ASN A 567 -0.15 -3.88 21.31
CA ASN A 567 -0.61 -3.95 22.69
C ASN A 567 -0.71 -2.55 23.33
N PRO A 568 -1.91 -2.08 23.72
CA PRO A 568 -2.08 -0.72 24.23
C PRO A 568 -1.38 -0.50 25.58
N PHE A 569 -1.30 -1.53 26.44
CA PHE A 569 -0.58 -1.44 27.71
C PHE A 569 0.91 -1.25 27.48
N MET A 570 1.49 -2.15 26.68
CA MET A 570 2.93 -2.14 26.42
C MET A 570 3.36 -0.89 25.65
N ARG A 571 2.54 -0.36 24.73
CA ARG A 571 2.81 0.90 24.04
C ARG A 571 2.87 2.06 25.02
N ARG A 572 1.91 2.16 25.93
CA ARG A 572 1.88 3.21 26.97
C ARG A 572 3.08 3.11 27.90
N TRP A 573 3.41 1.89 28.34
CA TRP A 573 4.55 1.65 29.22
C TRP A 573 5.88 2.00 28.55
N ALA A 574 6.09 1.54 27.31
CA ALA A 574 7.32 1.82 26.57
C ALA A 574 7.57 3.31 26.36
N GLY A 575 6.51 4.09 26.11
CA GLY A 575 6.64 5.54 25.95
C GLY A 575 7.11 6.24 27.24
N MET A 576 6.62 5.79 28.41
CA MET A 576 7.07 6.31 29.71
C MET A 576 8.51 5.92 30.02
N VAL A 577 8.90 4.68 29.71
CA VAL A 577 10.28 4.22 29.94
C VAL A 577 11.28 4.92 29.00
N LEU A 578 10.92 5.16 27.73
CA LEU A 578 11.76 5.92 26.80
C LEU A 578 12.02 7.36 27.27
N VAL A 579 11.03 8.00 27.90
CA VAL A 579 11.24 9.34 28.50
C VAL A 579 12.10 9.27 29.75
N SER A 580 11.89 8.27 30.60
CA SER A 580 12.73 8.04 31.80
C SER A 580 14.21 7.85 31.44
N LEU A 581 14.49 7.04 30.41
CA LEU A 581 15.84 6.86 29.86
C LEU A 581 16.41 8.16 29.29
N ALA A 582 15.61 8.92 28.54
CA ALA A 582 16.03 10.21 27.99
C ALA A 582 16.37 11.23 29.09
N GLU A 583 15.57 11.30 30.16
CA GLU A 583 15.86 12.18 31.30
C GLU A 583 17.15 11.77 32.02
N ALA A 584 17.37 10.46 32.24
CA ALA A 584 18.60 9.98 32.85
C ALA A 584 19.85 10.35 32.02
N MET A 585 19.80 10.11 30.70
CA MET A 585 20.92 10.37 29.80
C MET A 585 21.22 11.87 29.59
N GLN A 586 20.27 12.77 29.90
CA GLN A 586 20.43 14.22 29.74
C GLN A 586 20.66 14.96 31.06
N HIS A 587 20.62 14.24 32.19
CA HIS A 587 20.72 14.87 33.49
C HIS A 587 22.14 15.37 33.78
N THR A 588 22.24 16.49 34.50
CA THR A 588 23.55 17.08 34.87
C THR A 588 24.36 16.19 35.82
N GLU A 589 23.73 15.21 36.47
CA GLU A 589 24.40 14.25 37.35
C GLU A 589 25.24 13.20 36.63
N ASN A 590 25.14 13.10 35.29
CA ASN A 590 26.07 12.30 34.49
C ASN A 590 27.54 12.73 34.64
N ARG A 591 27.79 13.93 35.17
CA ARG A 591 29.13 14.46 35.45
C ARG A 591 29.61 14.21 36.88
N LYS A 592 28.78 13.60 37.74
CA LYS A 592 29.17 13.20 39.09
C LYS A 592 29.81 11.81 39.04
N GLU A 593 30.91 11.60 39.76
CA GLU A 593 31.69 10.36 39.64
C GLU A 593 31.08 9.18 40.41
N MET A 594 30.45 9.40 41.57
CA MET A 594 30.15 8.30 42.50
C MET A 594 28.74 8.29 43.08
N GLU A 595 28.06 9.43 43.14
CA GLU A 595 26.78 9.58 43.84
C GLU A 595 25.71 10.19 42.94
N ILE A 596 24.47 9.81 43.22
CA ILE A 596 23.28 10.43 42.65
C ILE A 596 22.47 11.09 43.76
N SER A 597 21.76 12.16 43.48
CA SER A 597 20.88 12.76 44.49
C SER A 597 19.60 11.96 44.63
N THR A 598 19.00 11.99 45.83
CA THR A 598 17.63 11.49 46.03
C THR A 598 16.60 12.20 45.14
N ALA A 599 16.88 13.45 44.75
CA ALA A 599 16.06 14.21 43.79
C ALA A 599 16.13 13.60 42.38
N PHE A 600 17.33 13.30 41.88
CA PHE A 600 17.52 12.60 40.60
C PHE A 600 16.86 11.22 40.60
N ALA A 601 17.12 10.43 41.64
CA ALA A 601 16.54 9.09 41.81
C ALA A 601 15.00 9.15 41.80
N GLY A 602 14.42 10.16 42.43
CA GLY A 602 12.98 10.42 42.39
C GLY A 602 12.48 10.79 41.00
N GLN A 603 13.16 11.73 40.33
CA GLN A 603 12.77 12.25 39.02
C GLN A 603 12.78 11.16 37.94
N VAL A 604 13.83 10.36 37.85
CA VAL A 604 13.92 9.31 36.84
C VAL A 604 13.03 8.12 37.21
N GLY A 605 12.97 7.77 38.50
CA GLY A 605 12.23 6.61 39.00
C GLY A 605 10.69 6.74 38.94
N GLN A 606 10.15 7.96 38.96
CA GLN A 606 8.69 8.19 38.97
C GLN A 606 7.98 7.55 37.75
N TYR A 607 8.64 7.49 36.59
CA TYR A 607 8.07 6.92 35.37
C TYR A 607 7.88 5.40 35.48
N LEU A 608 8.88 4.69 36.00
CA LEU A 608 8.79 3.25 36.28
C LEU A 608 7.75 2.96 37.36
N ARG A 609 7.67 3.79 38.41
CA ARG A 609 6.60 3.70 39.41
C ARG A 609 5.23 3.86 38.80
N ARG A 610 5.06 4.80 37.87
CA ARG A 610 3.79 5.01 37.16
C ARG A 610 3.40 3.82 36.29
N VAL A 611 4.36 3.23 35.56
CA VAL A 611 4.15 1.98 34.82
C VAL A 611 3.67 0.87 35.76
N TYR A 612 4.37 0.68 36.88
CA TYR A 612 4.08 -0.36 37.84
C TYR A 612 2.74 -0.17 38.57
N THR A 613 2.41 1.08 38.93
CA THR A 613 1.13 1.45 39.55
C THR A 613 -0.03 1.20 38.59
N ASN A 614 0.10 1.60 37.32
CA ASN A 614 -0.92 1.35 36.30
C ASN A 614 -1.10 -0.16 36.08
N MET A 615 0.00 -0.93 36.04
CA MET A 615 -0.06 -2.39 35.95
C MET A 615 -0.84 -2.99 37.13
N ALA A 616 -0.55 -2.59 38.37
CA ALA A 616 -1.25 -3.09 39.56
C ALA A 616 -2.74 -2.77 39.58
N ILE A 617 -3.13 -1.57 39.13
CA ILE A 617 -4.54 -1.15 39.07
C ILE A 617 -5.27 -1.85 37.92
N GLU A 618 -4.74 -1.73 36.70
CA GLU A 618 -5.41 -2.17 35.47
C GLU A 618 -5.44 -3.68 35.30
N LEU A 619 -4.42 -4.40 35.80
CA LEU A 619 -4.24 -5.85 35.55
C LEU A 619 -4.36 -6.73 36.80
N PHE A 620 -4.24 -6.16 38.00
CA PHE A 620 -4.33 -6.89 39.27
C PHE A 620 -5.47 -6.39 40.18
N GLY A 621 -6.28 -5.44 39.72
CA GLY A 621 -7.46 -4.94 40.43
C GLY A 621 -7.15 -4.24 41.76
N LYS A 622 -5.93 -3.75 41.96
CA LYS A 622 -5.56 -3.00 43.17
C LYS A 622 -6.20 -1.62 43.15
N THR A 623 -6.63 -1.15 44.32
CA THR A 623 -7.15 0.22 44.44
C THR A 623 -6.03 1.23 44.19
N ARG A 624 -6.40 2.42 43.71
CA ARG A 624 -5.42 3.48 43.43
C ARG A 624 -4.66 3.88 44.70
N GLU A 625 -5.35 3.93 45.82
CA GLU A 625 -4.82 4.27 47.13
C GLU A 625 -3.78 3.24 47.58
N ALA A 626 -4.08 1.94 47.43
CA ALA A 626 -3.15 0.87 47.78
C ALA A 626 -1.92 0.85 46.86
N ALA A 627 -2.12 1.00 45.54
CA ALA A 627 -1.04 0.93 44.56
C ALA A 627 -0.10 2.15 44.61
N GLN A 628 -0.57 3.29 45.13
CA GLN A 628 0.24 4.50 45.31
C GLN A 628 0.95 4.58 46.67
N ALA A 629 0.65 3.67 47.61
CA ALA A 629 1.26 3.68 48.93
C ALA A 629 2.81 3.58 48.83
N PRO A 630 3.56 4.30 49.69
CA PRO A 630 5.00 4.14 49.79
C PRO A 630 5.35 2.68 50.04
N GLY A 631 6.28 2.13 49.27
CA GLY A 631 6.72 0.74 49.44
C GLY A 631 5.82 -0.32 48.80
N PHE A 632 4.77 0.06 48.07
CA PHE A 632 3.88 -0.91 47.44
C PHE A 632 4.61 -1.85 46.45
N LEU A 633 4.41 -3.16 46.66
CA LEU A 633 4.82 -4.24 45.75
C LEU A 633 3.68 -5.27 45.64
N LEU A 634 3.47 -5.81 44.44
CA LEU A 634 2.61 -6.98 44.24
C LEU A 634 3.24 -8.18 44.96
N SER A 635 2.44 -8.86 45.78
CA SER A 635 2.88 -10.09 46.44
C SER A 635 2.96 -11.25 45.44
N ASP A 636 3.66 -12.33 45.81
CA ASP A 636 3.68 -13.56 45.00
C ASP A 636 2.25 -14.13 44.83
N ALA A 637 1.40 -13.99 45.84
CA ALA A 637 -0.01 -14.36 45.77
C ALA A 637 -0.78 -13.52 44.73
N ASP A 638 -0.49 -12.22 44.65
CA ASP A 638 -1.09 -11.35 43.63
C ASP A 638 -0.65 -11.74 42.22
N LEU A 639 0.65 -12.01 42.03
CA LEU A 639 1.20 -12.47 40.75
C LEU A 639 0.65 -13.85 40.35
N ALA A 640 0.42 -14.74 41.31
CA ALA A 640 -0.16 -16.06 41.06
C ALA A 640 -1.67 -15.98 40.73
N ALA A 641 -2.38 -14.99 41.26
CA ALA A 641 -3.82 -14.79 41.05
C ALA A 641 -4.16 -14.03 39.74
N TYR A 642 -3.16 -13.75 38.89
CA TYR A 642 -3.35 -13.05 37.63
C TYR A 642 -4.30 -13.80 36.69
N ASP A 643 -5.43 -13.17 36.37
CA ASP A 643 -6.44 -13.70 35.47
C ASP A 643 -7.02 -12.59 34.59
N PRO A 644 -6.57 -12.48 33.32
CA PRO A 644 -7.03 -11.42 32.43
C PRO A 644 -8.50 -11.59 32.02
N SER A 645 -9.09 -12.78 32.15
CA SER A 645 -10.50 -13.01 31.77
C SER A 645 -11.50 -12.31 32.70
N LYS A 646 -11.08 -11.96 33.93
CA LYS A 646 -11.92 -11.22 34.90
C LYS A 646 -12.19 -9.78 34.51
N PHE A 647 -11.38 -9.23 33.61
CA PHE A 647 -11.39 -7.80 33.26
C PHE A 647 -11.75 -7.55 31.79
N PHE A 648 -11.74 -8.59 30.94
CA PHE A 648 -11.98 -8.49 29.50
C PHE A 648 -12.98 -9.55 29.04
N THR A 649 -13.98 -9.16 28.25
CA THR A 649 -15.01 -10.09 27.75
C THR A 649 -14.44 -10.99 26.65
N SER A 650 -14.92 -12.24 26.53
CA SER A 650 -14.35 -13.21 25.58
C SER A 650 -14.42 -12.74 24.12
N THR A 651 -15.36 -11.85 23.79
CA THR A 651 -15.52 -11.24 22.45
C THR A 651 -14.37 -10.26 22.10
N GLU A 652 -13.75 -9.63 23.10
CA GLU A 652 -12.56 -8.77 22.93
C GLU A 652 -11.26 -9.59 22.88
N MET A 653 -11.31 -10.85 23.30
CA MET A 653 -10.18 -11.79 23.32
C MET A 653 -10.04 -12.63 22.03
N VAL A 654 -10.99 -12.53 21.09
CA VAL A 654 -10.89 -13.17 19.77
C VAL A 654 -10.29 -12.20 18.77
N ASP A 655 -9.40 -12.74 17.93
CA ASP A 655 -8.56 -12.09 16.93
C ASP A 655 -7.32 -11.36 17.46
N THR A 656 -6.17 -12.02 17.30
CA THR A 656 -5.14 -11.55 16.35
C THR A 656 -4.01 -12.57 16.22
N VAL A 657 -3.77 -13.07 15.01
CA VAL A 657 -2.50 -13.73 14.68
C VAL A 657 -1.39 -12.65 14.69
N PRO A 658 -0.27 -12.83 15.41
CA PRO A 658 0.87 -11.92 15.36
C PRO A 658 1.36 -11.75 13.91
N ARG A 659 1.82 -10.55 13.54
CA ARG A 659 2.45 -10.38 12.23
C ARG A 659 3.84 -11.02 12.27
N LEU A 660 4.14 -11.90 11.32
CA LEU A 660 5.48 -12.50 11.15
C LEU A 660 6.56 -11.50 10.71
N ASP A 661 6.22 -10.21 10.52
CA ASP A 661 7.16 -9.17 10.08
C ASP A 661 8.05 -8.63 11.22
N ARG A 662 7.77 -9.01 12.47
CA ARG A 662 8.48 -8.54 13.67
C ARG A 662 9.46 -9.55 14.28
N VAL A 663 9.42 -10.81 13.84
CA VAL A 663 10.31 -11.86 14.35
C VAL A 663 11.64 -11.78 13.63
N PHE A 664 12.57 -11.01 14.19
CA PHE A 664 13.99 -11.26 13.93
C PHE A 664 14.33 -12.66 14.45
N THR A 665 15.18 -13.40 13.75
CA THR A 665 15.76 -14.63 14.30
C THR A 665 16.53 -14.29 15.59
N GLU A 666 16.59 -15.20 16.57
CA GLU A 666 17.29 -14.98 17.85
C GLU A 666 18.73 -14.49 17.62
N ASP A 667 19.43 -15.07 16.64
CA ASP A 667 20.76 -14.68 16.16
C ASP A 667 20.87 -13.23 15.63
N ARG A 668 19.76 -12.62 15.18
CA ARG A 668 19.73 -11.21 14.70
C ARG A 668 19.38 -10.23 15.82
N LEU A 669 18.73 -10.70 16.88
CA LEU A 669 18.46 -9.89 18.07
C LEU A 669 19.67 -9.82 18.99
N GLU A 670 20.53 -10.84 18.99
CA GLU A 670 21.72 -10.91 19.85
C GLU A 670 22.63 -9.68 19.66
N LEU A 671 22.91 -9.30 18.41
CA LEU A 671 23.69 -8.10 18.07
C LEU A 671 23.06 -6.78 18.57
N LEU A 672 21.74 -6.70 18.65
CA LEU A 672 21.03 -5.51 19.15
C LEU A 672 20.80 -5.56 20.67
N ALA A 673 20.85 -6.77 21.26
CA ALA A 673 20.72 -7.00 22.70
C ALA A 673 21.99 -6.63 23.47
N GLU A 674 23.14 -6.50 22.80
CA GLU A 674 24.38 -5.93 23.35
C GLU A 674 24.34 -4.40 23.48
N GLY A 675 23.37 -3.75 22.85
CA GLY A 675 23.20 -2.29 22.86
C GLY A 675 24.19 -1.57 21.93
N ILE A 676 23.73 -0.50 21.28
CA ILE A 676 24.52 0.27 20.33
C ILE A 676 25.12 1.48 21.08
N PRO A 677 26.45 1.69 21.05
CA PRO A 677 27.05 2.91 21.58
C PRO A 677 26.45 4.14 20.89
N VAL A 678 26.10 5.16 21.66
CA VAL A 678 25.48 6.40 21.14
C VAL A 678 26.32 7.05 20.02
N THR A 679 27.65 6.95 20.09
CA THR A 679 28.58 7.47 19.09
C THR A 679 28.56 6.73 17.76
N GLU A 680 28.04 5.51 17.72
CA GLU A 680 27.94 4.68 16.51
C GLU A 680 26.56 4.78 15.84
N LEU A 681 25.65 5.56 16.44
CA LEU A 681 24.33 5.79 15.89
C LEU A 681 24.40 6.68 14.64
N PRO A 682 23.68 6.32 13.55
CA PRO A 682 23.50 7.16 12.38
C PRO A 682 23.11 8.62 12.72
N ALA A 683 23.78 9.59 12.09
CA ALA A 683 23.60 11.03 12.35
C ALA A 683 22.20 11.57 12.00
N ASP A 684 21.40 10.79 11.28
CA ASP A 684 20.04 11.10 10.86
C ASP A 684 18.97 10.59 11.82
N ILE A 685 19.34 10.06 13.00
CA ILE A 685 18.39 9.64 14.03
C ILE A 685 17.83 10.86 14.75
N GLY A 686 16.53 11.06 14.63
CA GLY A 686 15.80 11.96 15.51
C GLY A 686 15.57 11.27 16.87
N PRO A 687 15.80 11.94 17.99
CA PRO A 687 15.64 11.31 19.29
C PRO A 687 14.16 11.25 19.75
N TRP A 688 13.83 10.34 20.69
CA TRP A 688 12.49 10.27 21.28
C TRP A 688 12.11 11.59 22.00
N PRO A 689 10.89 12.13 21.81
CA PRO A 689 10.50 13.39 22.44
C PRO A 689 10.42 13.26 23.97
N THR A 690 10.91 14.28 24.68
CA THR A 690 10.93 14.33 26.15
C THR A 690 9.58 14.70 26.77
N ASN A 691 8.57 15.10 25.97
CA ASN A 691 7.24 15.46 26.45
C ASN A 691 6.15 14.51 25.92
N LEU A 692 5.56 13.72 26.83
CA LEU A 692 4.48 12.76 26.51
C LEU A 692 3.10 13.40 26.39
N ALA A 693 2.89 14.62 26.90
CA ALA A 693 1.58 15.29 26.87
C ALA A 693 1.17 15.70 25.45
N SER A 694 2.13 16.11 24.62
CA SER A 694 1.93 16.31 23.18
C SER A 694 1.73 15.00 22.41
N PHE A 695 2.27 13.89 22.93
CA PHE A 695 2.25 12.59 22.27
C PHE A 695 0.95 11.78 22.51
N TYR A 696 0.35 11.87 23.71
CA TYR A 696 -0.89 11.15 24.06
C TYR A 696 -2.16 12.02 24.06
N GLY A 697 -2.06 13.33 23.80
CA GLY A 697 -3.21 14.23 23.77
C GLY A 697 -4.28 13.89 22.72
N ALA A 698 -3.94 13.08 21.72
CA ALA A 698 -4.81 12.73 20.60
C ALA A 698 -5.57 11.38 20.74
N THR A 699 -5.42 10.64 21.84
CA THR A 699 -6.04 9.31 22.04
C THR A 699 -6.94 9.19 23.27
N ARG A 700 -7.47 10.30 23.82
CA ARG A 700 -8.49 10.26 24.86
C ARG A 700 -9.90 10.29 24.25
N SER A 701 -10.47 9.11 24.04
CA SER A 701 -11.92 8.89 24.06
C SER A 701 -12.27 8.11 25.31
N ASP A 702 -12.30 8.79 26.46
CA ASP A 702 -13.00 8.30 27.64
C ASP A 702 -13.51 9.51 28.42
N ALA A 703 -14.80 9.78 28.21
CA ALA A 703 -15.57 10.72 28.99
C ALA A 703 -15.87 10.10 30.36
N THR A 704 -14.91 10.19 31.30
CA THR A 704 -15.19 10.27 32.74
C THR A 704 -13.92 10.67 33.49
N MET A 705 -13.97 11.84 34.13
CA MET A 705 -13.07 12.45 35.15
C MET A 705 -12.61 13.84 34.71
N GLY A 706 -13.24 14.84 35.31
CA GLY A 706 -13.14 16.25 34.98
C GLY A 706 -11.79 16.91 35.26
N ALA A 707 -11.73 18.13 34.74
CA ALA A 707 -10.66 19.10 34.85
C ALA A 707 -10.29 19.42 36.30
N THR A 708 -8.98 19.43 36.59
CA THR A 708 -8.27 20.44 37.40
C THR A 708 -6.80 20.07 37.46
N VAL A 709 -5.94 20.77 36.71
CA VAL A 709 -4.65 21.26 37.22
C VAL A 709 -4.40 22.60 36.53
N GLY A 710 -4.67 23.67 37.28
CA GLY A 710 -4.33 25.03 36.90
C GLY A 710 -2.82 25.28 37.01
N ALA A 711 -2.40 26.36 36.35
CA ALA A 711 -1.11 26.99 36.56
C ALA A 711 -0.89 27.31 38.05
N GLY A 712 0.26 26.92 38.58
CA GLY A 712 0.72 27.30 39.92
C GLY A 712 1.00 26.14 40.86
N ALA A 713 2.21 25.59 40.81
CA ALA A 713 2.82 24.91 41.95
C ALA A 713 4.34 25.05 41.86
N THR A 714 4.84 26.02 42.61
CA THR A 714 6.25 26.23 42.97
C THR A 714 6.81 25.05 43.76
N ASN A 715 8.11 24.79 43.59
CA ASN A 715 9.05 24.15 44.53
C ASN A 715 8.45 23.28 45.66
N ASN A 716 8.55 21.96 45.50
CA ASN A 716 8.77 21.06 46.64
C ASN A 716 9.97 20.16 46.33
N ALA A 717 11.13 20.65 46.74
CA ALA A 717 12.33 19.84 46.92
C ALA A 717 12.21 19.06 48.23
N ALA A 718 12.84 17.87 48.25
CA ALA A 718 13.09 16.96 49.38
C ALA A 718 11.97 15.99 49.82
N VAL A 719 11.93 14.79 49.21
CA VAL A 719 11.79 13.48 49.89
C VAL A 719 12.42 12.38 48.99
N GLY A 720 13.44 11.67 49.45
CA GLY A 720 14.01 10.48 48.77
C GLY A 720 13.23 9.18 49.02
N PRO A 721 13.77 8.01 48.62
CA PRO A 721 13.56 7.46 47.28
C PRO A 721 12.09 7.11 46.99
N ILE A 722 11.65 7.41 45.76
CA ILE A 722 10.27 7.24 45.27
C ILE A 722 9.96 5.78 44.88
N ILE A 723 10.95 4.89 44.88
CA ILE A 723 10.82 3.45 44.59
C ILE A 723 11.39 2.65 45.78
N PRO A 724 10.68 1.64 46.33
CA PRO A 724 11.20 0.88 47.46
C PRO A 724 12.46 0.08 47.11
N PRO A 725 13.47 0.04 47.99
CA PRO A 725 14.58 -0.91 47.84
C PRO A 725 14.04 -2.35 47.86
N ALA A 726 14.75 -3.27 47.19
CA ALA A 726 14.39 -4.68 47.20
C ALA A 726 14.33 -5.21 48.64
N PRO A 727 13.40 -6.13 48.97
CA PRO A 727 13.48 -6.83 50.26
C PRO A 727 14.86 -7.51 50.33
N GLY A 728 15.56 -7.31 51.46
CA GLY A 728 16.86 -7.94 51.71
C GLY A 728 16.76 -9.47 51.70
N PRO A 729 17.91 -10.18 51.62
CA PRO A 729 17.94 -11.64 51.63
C PRO A 729 17.26 -12.25 52.86
#